data_AF-A0A934HU51-F1
#
_entry.id   AF-A0A934HU51-F1
#
_cell.length_a   1.000
_cell.length_b   1.000
_cell.length_c   1.000
_cell.angle_alpha   90.00
_cell.angle_beta   90.00
_cell.angle_gamma   90.00
#
_symmetry.space_group_name_H-M   'P 1'
#
loop_
_entity.id
_entity.type
_entity.pdbx_description
1 polymer ?
#
loop_
_entity_poly.entity_id
_entity_poly.type
_entity_poly.pdbx_seq_one_letter_code
_entity_poly.pdbx_strand_id
1 'polypeptide(L)'
;MDKNAKQAIQSLVLTCVALSLYYFSSILNVTCLPTNKVYASSEINDNIYSNPTILCQDSLSNESNIIQVKKQIPVYSSPSNLKAFIGFIQDQQVKILNREDSFYYIEYNSGDSICRGYIQEKYLALNLQIPKADYSRSRQSVRLNKSTTIYTGPSDKYTKIDKVNGQDIILLSKESNWYFIEYTYSSNTKRGYITTDSITNLSIATPTASTNSTPLDEKMKTLFNTAESEIGFMGSGKDNNTTKYGLWYGVDNIPWSATFISWVSDHSNLKDIIPKTAYCSDSLNWFKSRKLWGDTPKVGAIIFFKNQDIDYMGIVQSLNNDNTITVLVGGYPVNNSKQVTKITMESKDNSIIGYGYPQYSLSGLGYYEESGHAVVYSGPSDQYAQTGQIDNEMVKILNEENNYLFIEYNLSGIKSRGYINSNYVPTDSKITTANYNDKKLGKATKLITVYKGSSTSYTTDGFIENQEVAILNKEDNWYFIEYTNENIKKRGYVSADYVTIVVPPSKNTIKEGNNNCETIDGRKYIYKFTNSIITSYDHQGYAAAGENYYCDGSGNIVAAHNMRAGTVIYIPDLKYINSTGIFTVGDTGGPFFDFDINTTQNIDKGSHDVYVLSWGDGPMMQSFEAAKEEQIRYGQWNRFKKMYENYTFQTENFRQP
;
A
#
# COMPACT_ATOMS: atom_id res chain seq x y z
N MET A 1 -26.14 -44.75 37.54
CA MET A 1 -24.85 -44.65 36.83
C MET A 1 -23.74 -44.65 37.85
N ASP A 2 -22.84 -45.62 37.74
CA ASP A 2 -21.73 -45.88 38.66
C ASP A 2 -20.80 -44.66 38.78
N LYS A 3 -20.21 -44.44 39.96
CA LYS A 3 -19.33 -43.29 40.26
C LYS A 3 -18.12 -43.27 39.31
N ASN A 4 -17.69 -44.46 38.88
CA ASN A 4 -16.67 -44.68 37.86
C ASN A 4 -17.11 -44.22 36.46
N ALA A 5 -18.40 -44.34 36.12
CA ALA A 5 -18.93 -43.87 34.84
C ALA A 5 -18.99 -42.34 34.77
N LYS A 6 -19.28 -41.66 35.89
CA LYS A 6 -19.26 -40.19 35.96
C LYS A 6 -17.84 -39.62 35.81
N GLN A 7 -16.85 -40.28 36.42
CA GLN A 7 -15.44 -39.90 36.27
C GLN A 7 -14.91 -40.22 34.86
N ALA A 8 -15.32 -41.34 34.27
CA ALA A 8 -14.98 -41.67 32.89
C ALA A 8 -15.59 -40.67 31.89
N ILE A 9 -16.84 -40.23 32.10
CA ILE A 9 -17.49 -39.21 31.27
C ILE A 9 -16.85 -37.83 31.48
N GLN A 10 -16.48 -37.45 32.71
CA GLN A 10 -15.74 -36.20 32.95
C GLN A 10 -14.35 -36.23 32.31
N SER A 11 -13.61 -37.34 32.38
CA SER A 11 -12.34 -37.48 31.67
C SER A 11 -12.54 -37.50 30.16
N LEU A 12 -13.59 -38.14 29.62
CA LEU A 12 -13.89 -38.15 28.19
C LEU A 12 -14.25 -36.74 27.68
N VAL A 13 -15.06 -35.99 28.42
CA VAL A 13 -15.43 -34.60 28.08
C VAL A 13 -14.22 -33.68 28.20
N LEU A 14 -13.37 -33.83 29.23
CA LEU A 14 -12.15 -33.03 29.37
C LEU A 14 -11.12 -33.37 28.29
N THR A 15 -11.07 -34.63 27.84
CA THR A 15 -10.20 -35.07 26.73
C THR A 15 -10.75 -34.60 25.39
N CYS A 16 -12.07 -34.56 25.19
CA CYS A 16 -12.71 -33.98 23.99
C CYS A 16 -12.61 -32.44 23.96
N VAL A 17 -12.65 -31.77 25.11
CA VAL A 17 -12.42 -30.32 25.22
C VAL A 17 -10.94 -30.00 25.03
N ALA A 18 -10.03 -30.81 25.56
CA ALA A 18 -8.59 -30.68 25.30
C ALA A 18 -8.24 -30.99 23.84
N LEU A 19 -8.83 -32.02 23.21
CA LEU A 19 -8.64 -32.30 21.77
C LEU A 19 -9.30 -31.24 20.88
N SER A 20 -10.43 -30.66 21.27
CA SER A 20 -11.03 -29.55 20.52
C SER A 20 -10.28 -28.24 20.73
N LEU A 21 -9.70 -27.98 21.90
CA LEU A 21 -8.77 -26.86 22.12
C LEU A 21 -7.42 -27.10 21.43
N TYR A 22 -6.95 -28.36 21.29
CA TYR A 22 -5.78 -28.70 20.47
C TYR A 22 -6.09 -28.60 18.96
N TYR A 23 -7.30 -28.94 18.53
CA TYR A 23 -7.78 -28.72 17.16
C TYR A 23 -8.04 -27.24 16.86
N PHE A 24 -8.53 -26.45 17.82
CA PHE A 24 -8.72 -25.00 17.64
C PHE A 24 -7.41 -24.21 17.72
N SER A 25 -6.43 -24.64 18.53
CA SER A 25 -5.07 -24.08 18.53
C SER A 25 -4.21 -24.57 17.36
N SER A 26 -4.67 -25.56 16.59
CA SER A 26 -4.07 -25.96 15.30
C SER A 26 -4.87 -25.55 14.06
N ILE A 27 -5.97 -24.80 14.21
CA ILE A 27 -6.75 -24.21 13.10
C ILE A 27 -6.63 -22.67 13.01
N LEU A 28 -5.91 -22.01 13.93
CA LEU A 28 -5.58 -20.58 13.83
C LEU A 28 -4.21 -20.30 13.18
N ASN A 29 -3.78 -21.15 12.24
CA ASN A 29 -2.59 -20.90 11.44
C ASN A 29 -2.92 -20.89 9.94
N VAL A 30 -2.59 -19.77 9.31
CA VAL A 30 -2.60 -19.48 7.85
C VAL A 30 -3.95 -19.03 7.27
N THR A 31 -4.40 -17.86 7.70
CA THR A 31 -5.10 -16.90 6.84
C THR A 31 -4.20 -15.65 6.83
N CYS A 32 -3.28 -15.41 5.89
CA CYS A 32 -3.44 -15.43 4.44
C CYS A 32 -2.05 -15.65 3.78
N LEU A 33 -1.75 -16.87 3.34
CA LEU A 33 -0.87 -17.08 2.19
C LEU A 33 -1.67 -18.04 1.29
N PRO A 34 -2.01 -17.65 0.05
CA PRO A 34 -2.89 -18.45 -0.78
C PRO A 34 -2.25 -19.83 -1.02
N THR A 35 -2.85 -20.86 -0.45
CA THR A 35 -2.68 -22.24 -0.92
C THR A 35 -3.23 -22.28 -2.34
N ASN A 36 -2.32 -22.42 -3.33
CA ASN A 36 -2.58 -22.62 -4.76
C ASN A 36 -4.07 -22.53 -5.16
N LYS A 37 -4.56 -21.31 -5.43
CA LYS A 37 -5.78 -21.11 -6.21
C LYS A 37 -5.41 -20.44 -7.53
N VAL A 38 -5.36 -21.27 -8.56
CA VAL A 38 -5.40 -20.87 -9.96
C VAL A 38 -6.72 -20.13 -10.18
N TYR A 39 -6.67 -18.82 -10.43
CA TYR A 39 -7.83 -18.11 -10.95
C TYR A 39 -7.80 -18.25 -12.48
N ALA A 40 -8.67 -19.11 -12.97
CA ALA A 40 -9.12 -19.07 -14.35
C ALA A 40 -10.07 -17.87 -14.49
N SER A 41 -9.74 -16.92 -15.36
CA SER A 41 -10.75 -16.10 -16.01
C SER A 41 -10.63 -16.33 -17.51
N SER A 42 -11.55 -17.12 -18.04
CA SER A 42 -11.83 -17.26 -19.46
C SER A 42 -12.25 -15.91 -20.03
N GLU A 43 -11.46 -15.35 -20.93
CA GLU A 43 -11.99 -14.56 -22.04
C GLU A 43 -10.94 -14.47 -23.17
N ILE A 44 -11.41 -14.85 -24.35
CA ILE A 44 -10.65 -15.09 -25.58
C ILE A 44 -10.38 -13.76 -26.26
N ASN A 45 -9.16 -13.60 -26.82
CA ASN A 45 -9.04 -12.97 -28.13
C ASN A 45 -7.90 -13.65 -28.91
N ASP A 46 -8.31 -14.51 -29.83
CA ASP A 46 -7.47 -15.07 -30.87
C ASP A 46 -6.94 -13.94 -31.77
N ASN A 47 -5.62 -13.87 -31.96
CA ASN A 47 -5.09 -13.47 -33.26
C ASN A 47 -3.73 -14.12 -33.51
N ILE A 48 -3.75 -14.89 -34.59
CA ILE A 48 -2.71 -15.75 -35.14
C ILE A 48 -1.58 -14.88 -35.71
N TYR A 49 -0.33 -15.19 -35.36
CA TYR A 49 0.81 -14.97 -36.25
C TYR A 49 1.66 -16.22 -36.37
N SER A 50 1.74 -16.69 -37.61
CA SER A 50 2.48 -17.84 -38.11
C SER A 50 4.00 -17.60 -38.14
N ASN A 51 4.72 -18.64 -37.70
CA ASN A 51 6.15 -18.99 -37.64
C ASN A 51 7.04 -18.71 -38.90
N PRO A 52 8.40 -18.90 -38.88
CA PRO A 52 9.18 -19.77 -37.97
C PRO A 52 10.56 -19.27 -37.45
N THR A 53 10.94 -19.73 -36.25
CA THR A 53 12.19 -20.52 -36.03
C THR A 53 11.98 -21.43 -34.83
N ILE A 54 11.59 -22.67 -35.10
CA ILE A 54 11.24 -23.70 -34.12
C ILE A 54 12.53 -24.31 -33.55
N LEU A 55 12.68 -24.34 -32.21
CA LEU A 55 13.83 -24.99 -31.54
C LEU A 55 13.49 -26.27 -30.75
N CYS A 56 12.22 -26.68 -30.70
CA CYS A 56 11.83 -27.98 -30.14
C CYS A 56 10.81 -28.66 -31.06
N GLN A 57 10.99 -29.95 -31.30
CA GLN A 57 10.15 -30.76 -32.17
C GLN A 57 8.94 -31.25 -31.38
N ASP A 58 7.77 -31.16 -32.00
CA ASP A 58 6.49 -31.62 -31.47
C ASP A 58 6.52 -33.11 -31.12
N SER A 59 6.25 -33.40 -29.85
CA SER A 59 5.53 -34.61 -29.45
C SER A 59 4.78 -34.30 -28.16
N LEU A 60 3.55 -33.81 -28.34
CA LEU A 60 2.54 -33.65 -27.29
C LEU A 60 2.08 -35.02 -26.79
N SER A 61 2.09 -35.22 -25.47
CA SER A 61 0.99 -35.91 -24.81
C SER A 61 0.24 -34.86 -23.98
N ASN A 62 -1.06 -34.79 -24.20
CA ASN A 62 -1.98 -33.72 -23.76
C ASN A 62 -2.21 -33.61 -22.23
N GLU A 63 -1.25 -34.01 -21.38
CA GLU A 63 -1.40 -33.93 -19.92
C GLU A 63 -0.14 -33.56 -19.12
N SER A 64 1.01 -33.28 -19.75
CA SER A 64 2.23 -33.02 -18.97
C SER A 64 2.87 -31.68 -19.32
N ASN A 65 3.08 -30.83 -18.32
CA ASN A 65 3.94 -29.64 -18.39
C ASN A 65 5.43 -30.04 -18.54
N ILE A 66 5.75 -31.13 -19.23
CA ILE A 66 7.11 -31.67 -19.39
C ILE A 66 7.56 -31.40 -20.82
N ILE A 67 8.78 -30.87 -20.97
CA ILE A 67 9.36 -30.50 -22.26
C ILE A 67 10.75 -31.12 -22.40
N GLN A 68 11.18 -31.41 -23.63
CA GLN A 68 12.56 -31.79 -23.93
C GLN A 68 13.38 -30.54 -24.26
N VAL A 69 14.44 -30.30 -23.48
CA VAL A 69 15.44 -29.25 -23.75
C VAL A 69 16.58 -29.88 -24.54
N LYS A 70 16.70 -29.54 -25.83
CA LYS A 70 17.73 -30.12 -26.72
C LYS A 70 19.04 -29.34 -26.74
N LYS A 71 18.99 -28.00 -26.57
CA LYS A 71 20.15 -27.11 -26.58
C LYS A 71 20.50 -26.68 -25.17
N GLN A 72 21.76 -26.29 -24.96
CA GLN A 72 22.20 -25.78 -23.67
C GLN A 72 21.49 -24.46 -23.34
N ILE A 73 20.79 -24.40 -22.22
CA ILE A 73 20.05 -23.23 -21.73
C ILE A 73 20.54 -22.87 -20.33
N PRO A 74 20.79 -21.57 -20.03
CA PRO A 74 21.15 -21.14 -18.69
C PRO A 74 19.95 -21.18 -17.75
N VAL A 75 20.18 -21.64 -16.52
CA VAL A 75 19.22 -21.64 -15.41
C VAL A 75 19.65 -20.60 -14.37
N TYR A 76 18.67 -19.89 -13.82
CA TYR A 76 18.86 -18.82 -12.86
C TYR A 76 18.15 -19.10 -11.53
N SER A 77 18.64 -18.48 -10.46
CA SER A 77 18.08 -18.61 -9.10
C SER A 77 16.83 -17.78 -8.85
N SER A 78 16.54 -16.79 -9.70
CA SER A 78 15.38 -15.90 -9.58
C SER A 78 15.02 -15.29 -10.94
N PRO A 79 13.80 -14.76 -11.11
CA PRO A 79 13.40 -14.07 -12.33
C PRO A 79 13.86 -12.59 -12.37
N SER A 80 14.71 -12.16 -11.43
CA SER A 80 15.10 -10.75 -11.25
C SER A 80 16.23 -10.28 -12.18
N ASN A 81 16.51 -8.97 -12.19
CA ASN A 81 17.67 -8.39 -12.86
C ASN A 81 18.99 -8.64 -12.11
N LEU A 82 18.93 -8.90 -10.79
CA LEU A 82 20.04 -9.30 -9.93
C LEU A 82 20.13 -10.83 -9.76
N LYS A 83 19.64 -11.58 -10.75
CA LYS A 83 19.55 -13.04 -10.71
C LYS A 83 20.93 -13.68 -10.73
N ALA A 84 21.15 -14.66 -9.85
CA ALA A 84 22.35 -15.47 -9.92
C ALA A 84 22.17 -16.57 -10.98
N PHE A 85 23.17 -16.72 -11.86
CA PHE A 85 23.30 -17.91 -12.70
C PHE A 85 23.60 -19.12 -11.81
N ILE A 86 22.87 -20.23 -12.00
CA ILE A 86 23.02 -21.43 -11.17
C ILE A 86 23.46 -22.67 -11.96
N GLY A 87 23.42 -22.64 -13.30
CA GLY A 87 23.94 -23.73 -14.12
C GLY A 87 23.33 -23.77 -15.51
N PHE A 88 23.63 -24.84 -16.25
CA PHE A 88 23.05 -25.11 -17.56
C PHE A 88 22.23 -26.40 -17.55
N ILE A 89 21.21 -26.45 -18.38
CA ILE A 89 20.51 -27.69 -18.76
C ILE A 89 20.70 -27.94 -20.25
N GLN A 90 20.93 -29.19 -20.63
CA GLN A 90 21.07 -29.62 -22.00
C GLN A 90 20.63 -31.08 -22.12
N ASP A 91 19.99 -31.39 -23.25
CA ASP A 91 19.56 -32.74 -23.66
C ASP A 91 18.83 -33.54 -22.56
N GLN A 92 17.83 -32.90 -21.93
CA GLN A 92 17.04 -33.54 -20.88
C GLN A 92 15.58 -33.07 -20.88
N GLN A 93 14.71 -33.88 -20.26
CA GLN A 93 13.35 -33.46 -19.96
C GLN A 93 13.33 -32.56 -18.71
N VAL A 94 12.55 -31.48 -18.78
CA VAL A 94 12.29 -30.62 -17.63
C VAL A 94 10.78 -30.43 -17.47
N LYS A 95 10.32 -30.29 -16.23
CA LYS A 95 8.92 -30.02 -15.91
C LYS A 95 8.74 -28.53 -15.62
N ILE A 96 7.81 -27.88 -16.31
CA ILE A 96 7.40 -26.50 -16.06
C ILE A 96 6.36 -26.49 -14.94
N LEU A 97 6.63 -25.70 -13.92
CA LEU A 97 5.76 -25.59 -12.75
C LEU A 97 4.82 -24.39 -12.88
N ASN A 98 5.35 -23.24 -13.28
CA ASN A 98 4.60 -22.01 -13.52
C ASN A 98 5.42 -21.03 -14.39
N ARG A 99 4.81 -19.90 -14.72
CA ARG A 99 5.43 -18.75 -15.37
C ARG A 99 5.44 -17.56 -14.41
N GLU A 100 6.54 -16.84 -14.35
CA GLU A 100 6.70 -15.62 -13.59
C GLU A 100 7.44 -14.60 -14.45
N ASP A 101 6.83 -13.44 -14.69
CA ASP A 101 7.30 -12.44 -15.65
C ASP A 101 7.66 -13.09 -17.02
N SER A 102 8.87 -12.87 -17.52
CA SER A 102 9.39 -13.46 -18.76
C SER A 102 10.20 -14.75 -18.52
N PHE A 103 9.92 -15.48 -17.45
CA PHE A 103 10.60 -16.71 -17.08
C PHE A 103 9.62 -17.86 -16.85
N TYR A 104 10.06 -19.07 -17.20
CA TYR A 104 9.47 -20.31 -16.72
C TYR A 104 10.23 -20.79 -15.50
N TYR A 105 9.49 -21.17 -14.45
CA TYR A 105 10.05 -21.90 -13.33
C TYR A 105 9.95 -23.40 -13.61
N ILE A 106 11.10 -24.07 -13.58
CA ILE A 106 11.23 -25.45 -14.01
C ILE A 106 11.81 -26.33 -12.92
N GLU A 107 11.53 -27.62 -13.02
CA GLU A 107 12.13 -28.71 -12.27
C GLU A 107 12.90 -29.61 -13.24
N TYR A 108 14.15 -29.91 -12.92
CA TYR A 108 15.09 -30.58 -13.81
C TYR A 108 16.11 -31.40 -13.03
N ASN A 109 16.83 -32.28 -13.72
CA ASN A 109 17.89 -33.09 -13.11
C ASN A 109 19.26 -32.43 -13.33
N SER A 110 20.07 -32.41 -12.26
CA SER A 110 21.45 -31.95 -12.29
C SER A 110 22.34 -33.03 -11.65
N GLY A 111 22.88 -33.91 -12.48
CA GLY A 111 23.51 -35.15 -12.01
C GLY A 111 22.48 -36.06 -11.35
N ASP A 112 22.80 -36.60 -10.18
CA ASP A 112 21.92 -37.48 -9.39
C ASP A 112 20.89 -36.70 -8.52
N SER A 113 20.84 -35.38 -8.64
CA SER A 113 19.97 -34.51 -7.82
C SER A 113 18.89 -33.82 -8.63
N ILE A 114 17.75 -33.54 -7.99
CA ILE A 114 16.65 -32.77 -8.57
C ILE A 114 16.85 -31.30 -8.20
N CYS A 115 16.65 -30.40 -9.16
CA CYS A 115 16.76 -28.96 -8.99
C CYS A 115 15.49 -28.25 -9.46
N ARG A 116 15.21 -27.07 -8.90
CA ARG A 116 14.33 -26.09 -9.53
C ARG A 116 15.05 -24.78 -9.78
N GLY A 117 14.62 -24.07 -10.80
CA GLY A 117 15.22 -22.80 -11.21
C GLY A 117 14.46 -22.14 -12.35
N TYR A 118 14.94 -21.00 -12.79
CA TYR A 118 14.28 -20.15 -13.78
C TYR A 118 15.01 -20.19 -15.12
N ILE A 119 14.25 -20.30 -16.21
CA ILE A 119 14.76 -20.15 -17.58
C ILE A 119 13.97 -19.06 -18.29
N GLN A 120 14.63 -18.29 -19.15
CA GLN A 120 13.94 -17.24 -19.89
C GLN A 120 12.99 -17.86 -20.91
N GLU A 121 11.77 -17.31 -20.97
CA GLU A 121 10.73 -17.74 -21.90
C GLU A 121 11.18 -17.72 -23.36
N LYS A 122 12.08 -16.80 -23.72
CA LYS A 122 12.65 -16.72 -25.08
C LYS A 122 13.33 -18.01 -25.55
N TYR A 123 13.75 -18.89 -24.62
CA TYR A 123 14.35 -20.17 -24.97
C TYR A 123 13.33 -21.25 -25.29
N LEU A 124 12.05 -21.02 -24.95
CA LEU A 124 10.96 -21.97 -25.06
C LEU A 124 9.70 -21.28 -25.60
N ALA A 125 9.48 -21.37 -26.92
CA ALA A 125 8.20 -20.99 -27.49
C ALA A 125 7.19 -22.14 -27.28
N LEU A 126 6.47 -22.11 -26.15
CA LEU A 126 5.51 -23.14 -25.78
C LEU A 126 4.09 -22.59 -25.87
N ASN A 127 3.21 -23.33 -26.54
CA ASN A 127 1.77 -23.07 -26.56
C ASN A 127 1.05 -23.91 -25.48
N LEU A 128 1.56 -23.86 -24.25
CA LEU A 128 1.04 -24.62 -23.11
C LEU A 128 0.29 -23.67 -22.16
N GLN A 129 -0.84 -24.12 -21.61
CA GLN A 129 -1.53 -23.41 -20.52
C GLN A 129 -0.74 -23.56 -19.22
N ILE A 130 0.30 -22.74 -19.04
CA ILE A 130 1.14 -22.73 -17.84
C ILE A 130 0.54 -21.76 -16.80
N PRO A 131 0.36 -22.18 -15.54
CA PRO A 131 -0.10 -21.29 -14.48
C PRO A 131 0.84 -20.09 -14.29
N LYS A 132 0.29 -18.88 -14.14
CA LYS A 132 1.06 -17.67 -13.80
C LYS A 132 1.20 -17.57 -12.28
N ALA A 133 2.43 -17.42 -11.79
CA ALA A 133 2.71 -17.13 -10.40
C ALA A 133 2.60 -15.62 -10.14
N ASP A 134 1.89 -15.25 -9.08
CA ASP A 134 1.84 -13.89 -8.56
C ASP A 134 2.02 -13.94 -7.04
N TYR A 135 3.17 -13.45 -6.58
CA TYR A 135 3.53 -13.42 -5.17
C TYR A 135 3.28 -12.04 -4.53
N SER A 136 2.72 -11.07 -5.28
CA SER A 136 2.55 -9.68 -4.81
C SER A 136 1.81 -9.58 -3.46
N ARG A 137 0.84 -10.47 -3.23
CA ARG A 137 0.01 -10.49 -2.01
C ARG A 137 0.54 -11.38 -0.89
N SER A 138 1.61 -12.14 -1.15
CA SER A 138 2.12 -13.18 -0.24
C SER A 138 3.54 -12.91 0.27
N ARG A 139 4.15 -11.80 -0.15
CA ARG A 139 5.49 -11.37 0.27
C ARG A 139 5.49 -10.92 1.72
N GLN A 140 6.15 -11.68 2.59
CA GLN A 140 6.32 -11.33 4.01
C GLN A 140 7.81 -11.33 4.40
N SER A 141 8.30 -10.22 4.95
CA SER A 141 9.68 -10.15 5.47
C SER A 141 9.80 -10.87 6.81
N VAL A 142 10.74 -11.80 6.93
CA VAL A 142 11.00 -12.57 8.14
C VAL A 142 12.51 -12.70 8.39
N ARG A 143 12.93 -12.55 9.65
CA ARG A 143 14.32 -12.75 10.05
C ARG A 143 14.58 -14.21 10.42
N LEU A 144 15.61 -14.81 9.84
CA LEU A 144 16.06 -16.15 10.24
C LEU A 144 16.76 -16.09 11.61
N ASN A 145 16.32 -16.92 12.54
CA ASN A 145 16.85 -16.96 13.91
C ASN A 145 17.94 -18.03 14.13
N LYS A 146 18.19 -18.86 13.13
CA LYS A 146 19.26 -19.86 13.11
C LYS A 146 19.86 -20.00 11.72
N SER A 147 21.05 -20.58 11.67
CA SER A 147 21.68 -20.93 10.40
C SER A 147 20.82 -21.96 9.66
N THR A 148 20.40 -21.61 8.46
CA THR A 148 19.40 -22.34 7.69
C THR A 148 19.98 -22.72 6.33
N THR A 149 19.86 -23.99 5.99
CA THR A 149 20.23 -24.53 4.67
C THR A 149 19.09 -24.29 3.70
N ILE A 150 19.40 -23.76 2.52
CA ILE A 150 18.45 -23.47 1.45
C ILE A 150 18.54 -24.57 0.40
N TYR A 151 17.38 -25.04 -0.05
CA TYR A 151 17.22 -26.08 -1.05
C TYR A 151 16.64 -25.48 -2.34
N THR A 152 16.91 -26.08 -3.49
CA THR A 152 16.30 -25.67 -4.76
C THR A 152 14.83 -26.13 -4.88
N GLY A 153 14.36 -27.03 -4.02
CA GLY A 153 12.97 -27.51 -3.99
C GLY A 153 12.51 -27.98 -2.61
N PRO A 154 11.22 -28.33 -2.47
CA PRO A 154 10.52 -28.56 -1.19
C PRO A 154 10.70 -30.00 -0.67
N SER A 155 11.92 -30.53 -0.69
CA SER A 155 12.29 -31.77 0.00
C SER A 155 13.81 -31.89 0.15
N ASP A 156 14.25 -32.80 1.00
CA ASP A 156 15.66 -33.17 1.16
C ASP A 156 16.29 -33.84 -0.07
N LYS A 157 15.47 -34.26 -1.04
CA LYS A 157 15.91 -34.79 -2.34
C LYS A 157 16.43 -33.71 -3.29
N TYR A 158 16.07 -32.45 -3.04
CA TYR A 158 16.54 -31.34 -3.87
C TYR A 158 17.93 -30.87 -3.46
N THR A 159 18.68 -30.34 -4.42
CA THR A 159 20.03 -29.83 -4.18
C THR A 159 20.02 -28.68 -3.15
N LYS A 160 20.98 -28.73 -2.22
CA LYS A 160 21.28 -27.63 -1.29
C LYS A 160 22.06 -26.55 -2.05
N ILE A 161 21.56 -25.32 -2.05
CA ILE A 161 22.15 -24.22 -2.84
C ILE A 161 22.99 -23.27 -2.00
N ASP A 162 22.52 -22.91 -0.80
CA ASP A 162 23.21 -21.95 0.08
C ASP A 162 22.98 -22.30 1.55
N LYS A 163 23.77 -21.68 2.42
CA LYS A 163 23.54 -21.68 3.88
C LYS A 163 23.61 -20.24 4.37
N VAL A 164 22.52 -19.77 4.98
CA VAL A 164 22.36 -18.38 5.40
C VAL A 164 22.16 -18.31 6.91
N ASN A 165 22.56 -17.20 7.54
CA ASN A 165 22.47 -17.04 8.99
C ASN A 165 22.06 -15.61 9.36
N GLY A 166 21.05 -15.46 10.22
CA GLY A 166 20.72 -14.16 10.81
C GLY A 166 20.31 -13.06 9.82
N GLN A 167 19.81 -13.42 8.64
CA GLN A 167 19.41 -12.45 7.60
C GLN A 167 17.89 -12.34 7.49
N ASP A 168 17.43 -11.19 7.00
CA ASP A 168 16.03 -10.98 6.61
C ASP A 168 15.80 -11.61 5.22
N ILE A 169 14.72 -12.36 5.11
CA ILE A 169 14.27 -13.05 3.91
C ILE A 169 12.82 -12.68 3.62
N ILE A 170 12.35 -12.94 2.40
CA ILE A 170 10.96 -12.73 2.02
C ILE A 170 10.31 -14.10 1.80
N LEU A 171 9.27 -14.43 2.55
CA LEU A 171 8.41 -15.58 2.28
C LEU A 171 7.54 -15.27 1.06
N LEU A 172 7.48 -16.18 0.09
CA LEU A 172 6.70 -16.03 -1.14
C LEU A 172 5.50 -16.96 -1.17
N SER A 173 5.70 -18.22 -0.79
CA SER A 173 4.62 -19.21 -0.71
C SER A 173 4.99 -20.35 0.23
N LYS A 174 4.04 -21.23 0.50
CA LYS A 174 4.22 -22.42 1.33
C LYS A 174 3.84 -23.66 0.53
N GLU A 175 4.71 -24.65 0.52
CA GLU A 175 4.49 -25.97 -0.08
C GLU A 175 4.74 -27.03 1.00
N SER A 176 3.66 -27.57 1.56
CA SER A 176 3.71 -28.50 2.71
C SER A 176 4.50 -27.91 3.89
N ASN A 177 5.59 -28.56 4.33
CA ASN A 177 6.45 -28.11 5.43
C ASN A 177 7.64 -27.25 4.95
N TRP A 178 7.53 -26.65 3.76
CA TRP A 178 8.56 -25.82 3.17
C TRP A 178 8.02 -24.44 2.83
N TYR A 179 8.80 -23.41 3.13
CA TYR A 179 8.56 -22.06 2.61
C TYR A 179 9.40 -21.85 1.36
N PHE A 180 8.78 -21.35 0.30
CA PHE A 180 9.49 -20.77 -0.83
C PHE A 180 9.83 -19.33 -0.49
N ILE A 181 11.10 -18.96 -0.63
CA ILE A 181 11.64 -17.71 -0.11
C ILE A 181 12.46 -16.98 -1.17
N GLU A 182 12.54 -15.66 -1.04
CA GLU A 182 13.49 -14.80 -1.73
C GLU A 182 14.48 -14.21 -0.72
N TYR A 183 15.75 -14.18 -1.08
CA TYR A 183 16.82 -13.73 -0.21
C TYR A 183 17.97 -13.13 -1.00
N THR A 184 18.79 -12.32 -0.33
CA THR A 184 20.01 -11.76 -0.92
C THR A 184 21.20 -12.63 -0.52
N TYR A 185 22.06 -12.95 -1.48
CA TYR A 185 23.32 -13.66 -1.22
C TYR A 185 24.42 -13.10 -2.12
N SER A 186 25.48 -12.56 -1.52
CA SER A 186 26.60 -11.93 -2.24
C SER A 186 26.13 -10.92 -3.31
N SER A 187 25.23 -10.01 -2.91
CA SER A 187 24.62 -8.96 -3.75
C SER A 187 23.64 -9.42 -4.84
N ASN A 188 23.39 -10.72 -4.99
CA ASN A 188 22.38 -11.25 -5.92
C ASN A 188 21.08 -11.62 -5.20
N THR A 189 19.95 -11.47 -5.89
CA THR A 189 18.66 -11.99 -5.44
C THR A 189 18.52 -13.44 -5.87
N LYS A 190 18.32 -14.33 -4.90
CA LYS A 190 18.11 -15.76 -5.09
C LYS A 190 16.77 -16.20 -4.51
N ARG A 191 16.25 -17.32 -5.01
CA ARG A 191 15.08 -18.00 -4.42
C ARG A 191 15.38 -19.46 -4.16
N GLY A 192 14.67 -20.01 -3.18
CA GLY A 192 14.83 -21.38 -2.75
C GLY A 192 13.86 -21.74 -1.64
N TYR A 193 14.07 -22.89 -1.01
CA TYR A 193 13.19 -23.45 0.00
C TYR A 193 13.92 -23.65 1.32
N ILE A 194 13.19 -23.38 2.40
CA ILE A 194 13.60 -23.67 3.78
C ILE A 194 12.49 -24.45 4.49
N THR A 195 12.82 -25.23 5.50
CA THR A 195 11.80 -25.93 6.30
C THR A 195 11.03 -24.94 7.17
N THR A 196 9.76 -25.21 7.46
CA THR A 196 8.93 -24.35 8.32
C THR A 196 9.53 -24.15 9.71
N ASP A 197 10.24 -25.15 10.24
CA ASP A 197 10.90 -25.11 11.54
C ASP A 197 12.15 -24.21 11.55
N SER A 198 12.54 -23.67 10.39
CA SER A 198 13.62 -22.68 10.26
C SER A 198 13.23 -21.32 10.86
N ILE A 199 11.94 -21.14 11.19
CA ILE A 199 11.36 -19.91 11.73
C ILE A 199 10.51 -20.32 12.95
N THR A 200 10.97 -20.03 14.17
CA THR A 200 10.26 -20.47 15.40
C THR A 200 9.38 -19.40 16.05
N ASN A 201 9.54 -18.13 15.67
CA ASN A 201 8.68 -17.04 16.11
C ASN A 201 8.23 -16.24 14.88
N LEU A 202 7.08 -16.60 14.32
CA LEU A 202 6.28 -15.65 13.55
C LEU A 202 5.76 -14.63 14.56
N SER A 203 6.59 -13.63 14.88
CA SER A 203 6.02 -12.36 15.33
C SER A 203 5.15 -11.91 14.17
N ILE A 204 3.83 -11.88 14.39
CA ILE A 204 2.92 -11.23 13.46
C ILE A 204 3.32 -9.76 13.51
N ALA A 205 4.28 -9.40 12.66
CA ALA A 205 4.37 -8.05 12.17
C ALA A 205 3.05 -7.84 11.44
N THR A 206 2.16 -7.05 12.05
CA THR A 206 1.07 -6.35 11.37
C THR A 206 1.56 -5.96 9.97
N PRO A 207 0.76 -6.18 8.91
CA PRO A 207 1.21 -6.16 7.53
C PRO A 207 2.22 -5.04 7.32
N THR A 208 3.49 -5.42 7.16
CA THR A 208 4.51 -4.44 6.83
C THR A 208 4.09 -3.92 5.47
N ALA A 209 3.81 -2.63 5.41
CA ALA A 209 3.42 -1.95 4.21
C ALA A 209 4.30 -2.47 3.07
N SER A 210 3.63 -3.02 2.05
CA SER A 210 3.98 -2.83 0.66
C SER A 210 4.98 -1.68 0.55
N THR A 211 6.13 -1.92 -0.06
CA THR A 211 6.85 -0.82 -0.69
C THR A 211 5.83 -0.18 -1.62
N ASN A 212 5.14 0.86 -1.12
CA ASN A 212 4.19 1.68 -1.84
C ASN A 212 5.01 2.47 -2.85
N SER A 213 5.50 1.76 -3.86
CA SER A 213 5.70 2.35 -5.15
C SER A 213 4.30 2.60 -5.65
N THR A 214 4.00 3.88 -5.79
CA THR A 214 2.70 4.38 -6.22
C THR A 214 2.29 3.71 -7.55
N PRO A 215 1.00 3.65 -7.93
CA PRO A 215 0.60 3.12 -9.24
C PRO A 215 1.33 3.80 -10.42
N LEU A 216 1.81 5.02 -10.19
CA LEU A 216 2.71 5.79 -11.05
C LEU A 216 4.09 5.12 -11.18
N ASP A 217 4.70 4.72 -10.06
CA ASP A 217 5.98 4.01 -10.03
C ASP A 217 5.87 2.63 -10.71
N GLU A 218 4.75 1.91 -10.57
CA GLU A 218 4.57 0.62 -11.24
C GLU A 218 4.49 0.75 -12.76
N LYS A 219 3.73 1.73 -13.28
CA LYS A 219 3.62 1.98 -14.72
C LYS A 219 4.94 2.47 -15.33
N MET A 220 5.67 3.36 -14.65
CA MET A 220 6.99 3.79 -15.13
C MET A 220 8.00 2.63 -15.06
N LYS A 221 7.94 1.79 -14.03
CA LYS A 221 8.77 0.57 -13.94
C LYS A 221 8.48 -0.40 -15.07
N THR A 222 7.21 -0.67 -15.40
CA THR A 222 6.88 -1.58 -16.51
C THR A 222 7.35 -1.00 -17.83
N LEU A 223 7.18 0.30 -18.07
CA LEU A 223 7.71 0.98 -19.25
C LEU A 223 9.23 0.81 -19.39
N PHE A 224 9.98 1.11 -18.33
CA PHE A 224 11.43 1.00 -18.35
C PHE A 224 11.89 -0.44 -18.50
N ASN A 225 11.30 -1.38 -17.77
CA ASN A 225 11.66 -2.80 -17.87
C ASN A 225 11.42 -3.35 -19.28
N THR A 226 10.29 -3.01 -19.91
CA THR A 226 9.99 -3.42 -21.29
C THR A 226 11.02 -2.83 -22.26
N ALA A 227 11.30 -1.52 -22.18
CA ALA A 227 12.30 -0.89 -23.05
C ALA A 227 13.73 -1.41 -22.84
N GLU A 228 14.14 -1.62 -21.58
CA GLU A 228 15.47 -2.12 -21.23
C GLU A 228 15.69 -3.56 -21.67
N SER A 229 14.65 -4.40 -21.65
CA SER A 229 14.73 -5.79 -22.11
C SER A 229 15.12 -5.92 -23.58
N GLU A 230 14.96 -4.84 -24.34
CA GLU A 230 15.26 -4.77 -25.77
C GLU A 230 16.64 -4.21 -26.08
N ILE A 231 17.41 -3.75 -25.09
CA ILE A 231 18.76 -3.22 -25.29
C ILE A 231 19.63 -4.24 -26.03
N GLY A 232 20.29 -3.79 -27.09
CA GLY A 232 21.10 -4.63 -27.96
C GLY A 232 20.33 -5.31 -29.10
N PHE A 233 19.00 -5.18 -29.17
CA PHE A 233 18.25 -5.58 -30.36
C PHE A 233 18.71 -4.75 -31.57
N MET A 234 19.14 -5.42 -32.63
CA MET A 234 19.59 -4.82 -33.87
C MET A 234 18.55 -5.03 -34.98
N GLY A 235 18.27 -3.97 -35.73
CA GLY A 235 17.50 -4.12 -36.97
C GLY A 235 18.31 -4.88 -38.01
N SER A 236 17.64 -5.63 -38.88
CA SER A 236 18.26 -6.37 -39.97
C SER A 236 17.89 -5.79 -41.34
N GLY A 237 18.36 -6.44 -42.41
CA GLY A 237 18.14 -5.98 -43.78
C GLY A 237 19.11 -4.88 -44.22
N LYS A 238 18.93 -4.38 -45.45
CA LYS A 238 19.89 -3.50 -46.13
C LYS A 238 20.18 -2.18 -45.40
N ASP A 239 19.22 -1.70 -44.60
CA ASP A 239 19.30 -0.41 -43.89
C ASP A 239 19.10 -0.53 -42.36
N ASN A 240 19.20 -1.76 -41.83
CA ASN A 240 18.91 -2.11 -40.42
C ASN A 240 17.52 -1.63 -39.94
N ASN A 241 16.53 -1.70 -40.84
CA ASN A 241 15.17 -1.24 -40.60
C ASN A 241 14.15 -2.39 -40.55
N THR A 242 14.55 -3.63 -40.83
CA THR A 242 13.70 -4.81 -40.65
C THR A 242 13.68 -5.16 -39.17
N THR A 243 12.53 -5.00 -38.50
CA THR A 243 12.41 -5.14 -37.04
C THR A 243 11.12 -5.82 -36.62
N LYS A 244 11.14 -6.48 -35.45
CA LYS A 244 9.92 -7.02 -34.84
C LYS A 244 8.89 -5.92 -34.51
N TYR A 245 9.35 -4.69 -34.25
CA TYR A 245 8.49 -3.53 -33.96
C TYR A 245 7.73 -3.07 -35.21
N GLY A 246 8.43 -2.96 -36.34
CA GLY A 246 7.83 -2.65 -37.64
C GLY A 246 6.83 -3.72 -38.09
N LEU A 247 7.20 -5.00 -37.94
CA LEU A 247 6.32 -6.13 -38.22
C LEU A 247 5.06 -6.13 -37.34
N TRP A 248 5.21 -5.94 -36.01
CA TRP A 248 4.07 -5.85 -35.09
C TRP A 248 3.16 -4.66 -35.40
N TYR A 249 3.72 -3.53 -35.82
CA TYR A 249 2.93 -2.36 -36.21
C TYR A 249 2.16 -2.61 -37.52
N GLY A 250 2.74 -3.39 -38.43
CA GLY A 250 2.23 -3.61 -39.80
C GLY A 250 2.89 -2.72 -40.86
N VAL A 251 3.97 -2.02 -40.51
CA VAL A 251 4.79 -1.19 -41.41
C VAL A 251 6.27 -1.41 -41.10
N ASP A 252 6.84 -2.47 -41.68
CA ASP A 252 8.25 -2.83 -41.51
C ASP A 252 9.16 -2.14 -42.55
N ASN A 253 10.48 -2.20 -42.34
CA ASN A 253 11.51 -1.60 -43.22
C ASN A 253 11.57 -0.07 -43.23
N ILE A 254 11.11 0.58 -42.16
CA ILE A 254 11.19 2.04 -41.95
C ILE A 254 12.09 2.39 -40.73
N PRO A 255 12.56 3.64 -40.59
CA PRO A 255 13.13 4.12 -39.33
C PRO A 255 12.17 3.84 -38.17
N TRP A 256 12.67 3.23 -37.10
CA TRP A 256 11.82 2.47 -36.18
C TRP A 256 11.84 2.97 -34.74
N SER A 257 12.32 4.19 -34.48
CA SER A 257 12.23 4.81 -33.15
C SER A 257 10.77 4.92 -32.68
N ALA A 258 9.86 5.35 -33.56
CA ALA A 258 8.44 5.49 -33.25
C ALA A 258 7.71 4.15 -33.08
N THR A 259 7.98 3.17 -33.95
CA THR A 259 7.39 1.83 -33.82
C THR A 259 7.94 1.09 -32.60
N PHE A 260 9.19 1.33 -32.19
CA PHE A 260 9.75 0.85 -30.93
C PHE A 260 9.02 1.44 -29.72
N ILE A 261 8.86 2.75 -29.62
CA ILE A 261 8.13 3.38 -28.50
C ILE A 261 6.68 2.91 -28.45
N SER A 262 6.03 2.76 -29.61
CA SER A 262 4.68 2.21 -29.71
C SER A 262 4.59 0.77 -29.22
N TRP A 263 5.57 -0.07 -29.58
CA TRP A 263 5.65 -1.45 -29.13
C TRP A 263 5.88 -1.54 -27.63
N VAL A 264 6.81 -0.75 -27.09
CA VAL A 264 7.07 -0.66 -25.64
C VAL A 264 5.80 -0.24 -24.91
N SER A 265 5.12 0.81 -25.36
CA SER A 265 3.85 1.26 -24.78
C SER A 265 2.78 0.16 -24.75
N ASP A 266 2.58 -0.56 -25.87
CA ASP A 266 1.60 -1.64 -25.94
C ASP A 266 1.95 -2.81 -25.00
N HIS A 267 3.22 -3.21 -24.97
CA HIS A 267 3.72 -4.33 -24.15
C HIS A 267 3.94 -3.97 -22.67
N SER A 268 3.80 -2.68 -22.31
CA SER A 268 3.74 -2.20 -20.93
C SER A 268 2.31 -1.85 -20.48
N ASN A 269 1.29 -2.05 -21.33
CA ASN A 269 -0.11 -1.68 -21.11
C ASN A 269 -0.33 -0.16 -20.90
N LEU A 270 0.34 0.67 -21.70
CA LEU A 270 0.34 2.14 -21.62
C LEU A 270 -0.15 2.82 -22.92
N LYS A 271 -0.79 2.07 -23.81
CA LYS A 271 -1.32 2.54 -25.11
C LYS A 271 -2.32 3.69 -25.03
N ASP A 272 -2.94 3.90 -23.87
CA ASP A 272 -3.90 4.99 -23.63
C ASP A 272 -3.21 6.33 -23.36
N ILE A 273 -1.92 6.31 -22.96
CA ILE A 273 -1.17 7.50 -22.54
C ILE A 273 0.06 7.78 -23.41
N ILE A 274 0.49 6.80 -24.22
CA ILE A 274 1.51 6.95 -25.28
C ILE A 274 0.90 6.40 -26.57
N PRO A 275 0.84 7.20 -27.65
CA PRO A 275 0.13 6.82 -28.87
C PRO A 275 0.85 5.72 -29.66
N LYS A 276 0.07 4.83 -30.28
CA LYS A 276 0.56 3.88 -31.29
C LYS A 276 0.76 4.61 -32.62
N THR A 277 2.02 4.90 -32.99
CA THR A 277 2.40 5.60 -34.22
C THR A 277 3.64 4.99 -34.91
N ALA A 278 3.79 5.23 -36.21
CA ALA A 278 4.95 4.82 -36.99
C ALA A 278 5.94 5.96 -37.27
N TYR A 279 5.54 7.22 -37.02
CA TYR A 279 6.34 8.41 -37.31
C TYR A 279 6.44 9.35 -36.11
N CYS A 280 7.60 9.98 -35.95
CA CYS A 280 7.87 10.93 -34.88
C CYS A 280 6.92 12.14 -34.91
N SER A 281 6.60 12.64 -36.10
CA SER A 281 5.65 13.75 -36.30
C SER A 281 4.27 13.45 -35.73
N ASP A 282 3.79 12.23 -35.88
CA ASP A 282 2.43 11.84 -35.47
C ASP A 282 2.33 11.78 -33.95
N SER A 283 3.32 11.18 -33.29
CA SER A 283 3.41 11.18 -31.82
C SER A 283 3.53 12.59 -31.26
N LEU A 284 4.38 13.42 -31.87
CA LEU A 284 4.56 14.81 -31.47
C LEU A 284 3.23 15.58 -31.58
N ASN A 285 2.53 15.46 -32.71
CA ASN A 285 1.24 16.13 -32.91
C ASN A 285 0.18 15.61 -31.93
N TRP A 286 0.21 14.32 -31.59
CA TRP A 286 -0.69 13.72 -30.59
C TRP A 286 -0.50 14.37 -29.21
N PHE A 287 0.74 14.51 -28.74
CA PHE A 287 1.04 15.17 -27.46
C PHE A 287 0.68 16.66 -27.47
N LYS A 288 1.02 17.38 -28.55
CA LYS A 288 0.64 18.80 -28.71
C LYS A 288 -0.86 19.01 -28.70
N SER A 289 -1.63 18.19 -29.43
CA SER A 289 -3.10 18.30 -29.49
C SER A 289 -3.77 18.10 -28.13
N ARG A 290 -3.11 17.41 -27.20
CA ARG A 290 -3.59 17.12 -25.83
C ARG A 290 -3.01 18.05 -24.78
N LYS A 291 -2.24 19.07 -25.16
CA LYS A 291 -1.52 19.97 -24.24
C LYS A 291 -0.57 19.21 -23.31
N LEU A 292 0.00 18.10 -23.77
CA LEU A 292 0.93 17.25 -23.04
C LEU A 292 2.35 17.39 -23.61
N TRP A 293 2.74 18.61 -24.00
CA TRP A 293 4.00 18.91 -24.68
C TRP A 293 4.75 20.03 -23.97
N GLY A 294 6.08 19.92 -23.88
CA GLY A 294 6.94 20.97 -23.34
C GLY A 294 8.40 20.81 -23.74
N ASP A 295 9.27 21.57 -23.07
CA ASP A 295 10.71 21.68 -23.35
C ASP A 295 11.59 21.22 -22.17
N THR A 296 10.97 20.81 -21.07
CA THR A 296 11.67 20.41 -19.85
C THR A 296 11.78 18.87 -19.76
N PRO A 297 12.98 18.30 -19.57
CA PRO A 297 13.14 16.85 -19.45
C PRO A 297 12.53 16.34 -18.14
N LYS A 298 11.79 15.23 -18.22
CA LYS A 298 11.21 14.53 -17.06
C LYS A 298 11.42 13.03 -17.21
N VAL A 299 11.68 12.32 -16.10
CA VAL A 299 11.73 10.86 -16.10
C VAL A 299 10.39 10.30 -16.62
N GLY A 300 10.45 9.38 -17.58
CA GLY A 300 9.28 8.82 -18.26
C GLY A 300 8.73 9.67 -19.41
N ALA A 301 9.26 10.87 -19.68
CA ALA A 301 8.86 11.64 -20.85
C ALA A 301 9.32 10.96 -22.15
N ILE A 302 8.55 11.18 -23.23
CA ILE A 302 8.96 10.82 -24.57
C ILE A 302 9.72 12.00 -25.15
N ILE A 303 11.04 11.90 -25.27
CA ILE A 303 11.88 12.94 -25.87
C ILE A 303 11.83 12.83 -27.39
N PHE A 304 11.82 13.97 -28.07
CA PHE A 304 11.93 14.11 -29.52
C PHE A 304 13.17 14.95 -29.84
N PHE A 305 14.06 14.45 -30.67
CA PHE A 305 15.33 15.12 -30.96
C PHE A 305 15.85 14.73 -32.35
N LYS A 306 16.79 15.52 -32.87
CA LYS A 306 17.45 15.26 -34.15
C LYS A 306 18.83 14.67 -33.96
N ASN A 307 19.20 13.72 -34.81
CA ASN A 307 20.58 13.32 -34.98
C ASN A 307 20.87 13.27 -36.48
N GLN A 308 21.78 14.14 -36.95
CA GLN A 308 22.11 14.27 -38.38
C GLN A 308 20.86 14.46 -39.28
N ASP A 309 19.99 15.41 -38.92
CA ASP A 309 18.72 15.72 -39.59
C ASP A 309 17.66 14.60 -39.60
N ILE A 310 17.91 13.49 -38.91
CA ILE A 310 16.94 12.41 -38.71
C ILE A 310 16.22 12.60 -37.37
N ASP A 311 14.90 12.55 -37.39
CA ASP A 311 14.07 12.66 -36.19
C ASP A 311 14.07 11.33 -35.41
N TYR A 312 14.40 11.42 -34.12
CA TYR A 312 14.36 10.34 -33.15
C TYR A 312 13.35 10.62 -32.06
N MET A 313 12.83 9.53 -31.48
CA MET A 313 12.17 9.58 -30.20
C MET A 313 12.72 8.53 -29.24
N GLY A 314 12.70 8.84 -27.95
CA GLY A 314 13.17 7.96 -26.90
C GLY A 314 12.44 8.17 -25.59
N ILE A 315 12.72 7.33 -24.60
CA ILE A 315 12.16 7.44 -23.24
C ILE A 315 13.25 8.01 -22.34
N VAL A 316 12.97 9.14 -21.68
CA VAL A 316 13.87 9.70 -20.67
C VAL A 316 13.86 8.76 -19.46
N GLN A 317 14.99 8.09 -19.21
CA GLN A 317 15.13 7.14 -18.12
C GLN A 317 15.61 7.80 -16.83
N SER A 318 16.56 8.73 -16.92
CA SER A 318 17.09 9.43 -15.75
C SER A 318 17.48 10.87 -16.08
N LEU A 319 17.36 11.74 -15.08
CA LEU A 319 17.99 13.05 -15.05
C LEU A 319 19.25 12.90 -14.20
N ASN A 320 20.40 13.26 -14.76
CA ASN A 320 21.69 13.08 -14.11
C ASN A 320 22.14 14.40 -13.44
N ASN A 321 23.00 14.31 -12.42
CA ASN A 321 23.43 15.45 -11.61
C ASN A 321 24.33 16.46 -12.37
N ASP A 322 24.73 16.14 -13.60
CA ASP A 322 25.64 16.92 -14.45
C ASP A 322 24.91 17.63 -15.62
N ASN A 323 23.61 17.89 -15.47
CA ASN A 323 22.73 18.45 -16.50
C ASN A 323 22.58 17.57 -17.75
N THR A 324 22.95 16.29 -17.68
CA THR A 324 22.67 15.33 -18.75
C THR A 324 21.42 14.50 -18.45
N ILE A 325 20.86 13.90 -19.49
CA ILE A 325 19.74 12.95 -19.41
C ILE A 325 20.13 11.63 -20.05
N THR A 326 19.69 10.53 -19.47
CA THR A 326 19.82 9.19 -20.05
C THR A 326 18.54 8.84 -20.80
N VAL A 327 18.64 8.48 -22.07
CA VAL A 327 17.50 8.21 -22.96
C VAL A 327 17.59 6.79 -23.52
N LEU A 328 16.51 6.03 -23.40
CA LEU A 328 16.31 4.74 -24.07
C LEU A 328 15.72 4.98 -25.46
N VAL A 329 16.43 4.58 -26.51
CA VAL A 329 16.07 4.87 -27.90
C VAL A 329 16.19 3.62 -28.77
N GLY A 330 15.23 3.46 -29.69
CA GLY A 330 15.27 2.45 -30.75
C GLY A 330 15.72 3.07 -32.08
N GLY A 331 16.42 2.29 -32.89
CA GLY A 331 16.85 2.69 -34.24
C GLY A 331 18.06 3.60 -34.26
N TYR A 332 18.72 3.77 -33.11
CA TYR A 332 19.82 4.70 -32.97
C TYR A 332 21.11 4.11 -33.55
N PRO A 333 21.91 4.89 -34.30
CA PRO A 333 23.14 4.41 -34.89
C PRO A 333 24.22 4.18 -33.82
N VAL A 334 24.69 2.93 -33.73
CA VAL A 334 25.81 2.52 -32.87
C VAL A 334 26.71 1.61 -33.69
N ASN A 335 27.99 1.95 -33.84
CA ASN A 335 29.00 1.14 -34.55
C ASN A 335 28.52 0.62 -35.93
N ASN A 336 27.99 1.52 -36.77
CA ASN A 336 27.44 1.22 -38.11
C ASN A 336 26.19 0.30 -38.13
N SER A 337 25.56 0.06 -36.98
CA SER A 337 24.28 -0.64 -36.88
C SER A 337 23.19 0.25 -36.27
N LYS A 338 21.91 -0.06 -36.51
CA LYS A 338 20.80 0.58 -35.79
C LYS A 338 20.31 -0.39 -34.72
N GLN A 339 20.28 0.06 -33.48
CA GLN A 339 19.93 -0.79 -32.36
C GLN A 339 19.11 -0.06 -31.29
N VAL A 340 18.57 -0.84 -30.35
CA VAL A 340 18.06 -0.30 -29.09
C VAL A 340 19.24 -0.07 -28.15
N THR A 341 19.37 1.14 -27.63
CA THR A 341 20.48 1.52 -26.75
C THR A 341 20.06 2.60 -25.75
N LYS A 342 20.92 2.82 -24.76
CA LYS A 342 20.91 4.04 -23.95
C LYS A 342 21.86 5.04 -24.58
N ILE A 343 21.45 6.31 -24.63
CA ILE A 343 22.32 7.44 -24.96
C ILE A 343 22.28 8.45 -23.82
N THR A 344 23.35 9.21 -23.67
CA THR A 344 23.42 10.34 -22.76
C THR A 344 23.53 11.61 -23.60
N MET A 345 22.71 12.62 -23.30
CA MET A 345 22.74 13.91 -23.98
C MET A 345 22.54 15.04 -22.98
N GLU A 346 22.98 16.26 -23.32
CA GLU A 346 22.74 17.43 -22.48
C GLU A 346 21.24 17.76 -22.45
N SER A 347 20.72 18.10 -21.27
CA SER A 347 19.30 18.44 -21.07
C SER A 347 18.81 19.64 -21.89
N LYS A 348 19.73 20.47 -22.39
CA LYS A 348 19.45 21.70 -23.17
C LYS A 348 20.10 21.66 -24.56
N ASP A 349 20.40 20.48 -25.08
CA ASP A 349 20.97 20.33 -26.42
C ASP A 349 20.01 20.89 -27.49
N ASN A 350 20.52 21.71 -28.41
CA ASN A 350 19.74 22.35 -29.47
C ASN A 350 19.11 21.35 -30.46
N SER A 351 19.57 20.11 -30.48
CA SER A 351 18.97 19.03 -31.25
C SER A 351 17.63 18.57 -30.68
N ILE A 352 17.31 18.91 -29.43
CA ILE A 352 16.06 18.54 -28.76
C ILE A 352 14.92 19.39 -29.31
N ILE A 353 13.91 18.73 -29.87
CA ILE A 353 12.69 19.34 -30.39
C ILE A 353 11.70 19.61 -29.25
N GLY A 354 11.68 18.73 -28.25
CA GLY A 354 10.85 18.84 -27.04
C GLY A 354 10.45 17.48 -26.49
N TYR A 355 9.48 17.50 -25.57
CA TYR A 355 9.06 16.34 -24.79
C TYR A 355 7.55 16.17 -24.81
N GLY A 356 7.10 14.95 -25.06
CA GLY A 356 5.75 14.49 -24.75
C GLY A 356 5.67 13.99 -23.30
N TYR A 357 4.59 14.30 -22.61
CA TYR A 357 4.37 13.95 -21.20
C TYR A 357 3.21 12.95 -21.03
N PRO A 358 3.48 11.63 -21.09
CA PRO A 358 2.47 10.63 -20.81
C PRO A 358 1.91 10.79 -19.40
N GLN A 359 0.58 10.69 -19.28
CA GLN A 359 -0.12 10.83 -18.01
C GLN A 359 -0.15 9.48 -17.28
N TYR A 360 0.96 9.12 -16.63
CA TYR A 360 1.09 7.86 -15.91
C TYR A 360 0.11 7.73 -14.71
N SER A 361 -0.46 8.84 -14.24
CA SER A 361 -1.49 8.85 -13.20
C SER A 361 -2.84 8.32 -13.71
N LEU A 362 -3.54 7.54 -12.88
CA LEU A 362 -4.99 7.44 -12.99
C LEU A 362 -5.54 8.78 -12.52
N SER A 363 -6.14 9.56 -13.42
CA SER A 363 -6.92 10.74 -13.10
C SER A 363 -7.94 10.39 -12.01
N GLY A 364 -7.64 10.80 -10.76
CA GLY A 364 -8.42 10.45 -9.56
C GLY A 364 -7.64 10.39 -8.22
N LEU A 365 -6.29 10.38 -8.21
CA LEU A 365 -5.48 10.16 -7.00
C LEU A 365 -4.68 11.38 -6.46
N GLY A 366 -4.95 12.60 -6.96
CA GLY A 366 -4.41 13.83 -6.37
C GLY A 366 -2.92 14.14 -6.67
N TYR A 367 -2.36 13.64 -7.77
CA TYR A 367 -1.03 14.03 -8.24
C TYR A 367 -1.12 15.15 -9.29
N TYR A 368 -0.32 16.19 -9.13
CA TYR A 368 -0.30 17.37 -9.99
C TYR A 368 1.13 17.78 -10.31
N GLU A 369 1.29 18.48 -11.42
CA GLU A 369 2.55 19.12 -11.77
C GLU A 369 2.58 20.51 -11.15
N GLU A 370 3.63 20.78 -10.38
CA GLU A 370 3.96 22.13 -9.90
C GLU A 370 4.47 22.97 -11.08
N SER A 371 4.04 24.23 -11.17
CA SER A 371 4.39 25.14 -12.26
C SER A 371 5.41 26.18 -11.82
N GLY A 372 6.67 25.97 -12.22
CA GLY A 372 7.75 26.93 -11.99
C GLY A 372 8.72 26.49 -10.92
N HIS A 373 9.06 27.42 -10.02
CA HIS A 373 10.04 27.23 -8.96
C HIS A 373 9.37 27.45 -7.61
N ALA A 374 8.87 26.38 -7.01
CA ALA A 374 8.19 26.44 -5.73
C ALA A 374 9.16 26.29 -4.57
N VAL A 375 9.18 27.29 -3.69
CA VAL A 375 9.81 27.18 -2.38
C VAL A 375 8.98 26.25 -1.49
N VAL A 376 9.62 25.22 -0.94
CA VAL A 376 8.98 24.28 -0.02
C VAL A 376 9.22 24.71 1.42
N TYR A 377 8.13 24.98 2.13
CA TYR A 377 8.12 25.34 3.54
C TYR A 377 7.81 24.11 4.41
N SER A 378 8.26 24.14 5.66
CA SER A 378 7.89 23.15 6.67
C SER A 378 6.47 23.34 7.22
N GLY A 379 5.76 24.42 6.86
CA GLY A 379 4.38 24.69 7.27
C GLY A 379 3.67 25.68 6.35
N PRO A 380 2.38 25.97 6.58
CA PRO A 380 1.47 26.64 5.64
C PRO A 380 1.61 28.18 5.64
N SER A 381 2.83 28.71 5.65
CA SER A 381 3.15 30.13 5.43
C SER A 381 4.66 30.35 5.32
N ASP A 382 5.07 31.53 4.87
CA ASP A 382 6.46 31.99 4.86
C ASP A 382 7.09 32.18 6.25
N GLN A 383 6.31 32.10 7.33
CA GLN A 383 6.78 32.16 8.71
C GLN A 383 7.40 30.83 9.21
N TYR A 384 7.25 29.76 8.43
CA TYR A 384 7.87 28.47 8.71
C TYR A 384 9.22 28.36 8.00
N ALA A 385 10.09 27.49 8.50
CA ALA A 385 11.39 27.28 7.86
C ALA A 385 11.21 26.83 6.40
N GLN A 386 11.94 27.45 5.49
CA GLN A 386 12.17 26.93 4.15
C GLN A 386 13.01 25.66 4.26
N THR A 387 12.55 24.57 3.67
CA THR A 387 13.20 23.25 3.79
C THR A 387 13.59 22.64 2.46
N GLY A 388 13.21 23.27 1.35
CA GLY A 388 13.62 22.85 0.03
C GLY A 388 13.09 23.75 -1.05
N GLN A 389 13.36 23.36 -2.28
CA GLN A 389 12.80 23.91 -3.51
C GLN A 389 12.48 22.74 -4.41
N ILE A 390 11.42 22.87 -5.19
CA ILE A 390 11.04 21.92 -6.23
C ILE A 390 10.80 22.71 -7.51
N ASP A 391 11.26 22.16 -8.63
CA ASP A 391 11.19 22.81 -9.93
C ASP A 391 10.51 21.88 -10.92
N ASN A 392 9.26 22.20 -11.29
CA ASN A 392 8.48 21.44 -12.27
C ASN A 392 8.39 19.94 -11.92
N GLU A 393 8.26 19.64 -10.62
CA GLU A 393 8.16 18.27 -10.10
C GLU A 393 6.71 17.79 -10.03
N MET A 394 6.53 16.48 -10.20
CA MET A 394 5.25 15.83 -9.90
C MET A 394 5.09 15.71 -8.39
N VAL A 395 4.05 16.34 -7.86
CA VAL A 395 3.73 16.34 -6.44
C VAL A 395 2.40 15.62 -6.19
N LYS A 396 2.30 14.92 -5.08
CA LYS A 396 1.02 14.43 -4.56
C LYS A 396 0.46 15.46 -3.59
N ILE A 397 -0.73 16.00 -3.85
CA ILE A 397 -1.43 16.84 -2.88
C ILE A 397 -2.08 15.95 -1.84
N LEU A 398 -1.72 16.17 -0.57
CA LEU A 398 -2.29 15.47 0.58
C LEU A 398 -3.49 16.25 1.14
N ASN A 399 -3.37 17.57 1.27
CA ASN A 399 -4.43 18.48 1.70
C ASN A 399 -4.06 19.94 1.37
N GLU A 400 -4.99 20.87 1.66
CA GLU A 400 -4.77 22.31 1.61
C GLU A 400 -4.96 22.94 3.00
N GLU A 401 -4.09 23.88 3.38
CA GLU A 401 -4.19 24.68 4.60
C GLU A 401 -3.72 26.11 4.31
N ASN A 402 -4.57 27.12 4.62
CA ASN A 402 -4.25 28.55 4.49
C ASN A 402 -3.66 28.97 3.11
N ASN A 403 -4.20 28.45 2.00
CA ASN A 403 -3.69 28.65 0.63
C ASN A 403 -2.30 28.05 0.37
N TYR A 404 -1.89 27.07 1.18
CA TYR A 404 -0.74 26.23 0.92
C TYR A 404 -1.19 24.78 0.73
N LEU A 405 -0.58 24.10 -0.22
CA LEU A 405 -0.80 22.68 -0.48
C LEU A 405 0.24 21.89 0.31
N PHE A 406 -0.21 20.99 1.18
CA PHE A 406 0.67 20.00 1.77
C PHE A 406 0.90 18.89 0.76
N ILE A 407 2.15 18.72 0.35
CA ILE A 407 2.52 17.87 -0.76
C ILE A 407 3.51 16.78 -0.34
N GLU A 408 3.48 15.65 -1.06
CA GLU A 408 4.53 14.64 -1.07
C GLU A 408 5.24 14.65 -2.43
N TYR A 409 6.58 14.67 -2.41
CA TYR A 409 7.44 14.81 -3.58
C TYR A 409 8.74 14.03 -3.40
N ASN A 410 9.57 13.95 -4.45
CA ASN A 410 10.82 13.19 -4.44
C ASN A 410 12.01 14.14 -4.48
N LEU A 411 12.76 14.26 -3.38
CA LEU A 411 14.00 15.02 -3.32
C LEU A 411 15.18 14.06 -3.53
N SER A 412 15.86 14.16 -4.68
CA SER A 412 17.02 13.33 -5.02
C SER A 412 16.78 11.81 -4.87
N GLY A 413 15.56 11.36 -5.24
CA GLY A 413 15.16 9.95 -5.17
C GLY A 413 14.69 9.48 -3.78
N ILE A 414 14.61 10.37 -2.79
CA ILE A 414 14.08 10.08 -1.45
C ILE A 414 12.77 10.86 -1.27
N LYS A 415 11.74 10.22 -0.71
CA LYS A 415 10.46 10.89 -0.47
C LYS A 415 10.60 12.02 0.55
N SER A 416 9.88 13.11 0.32
CA SER A 416 9.78 14.25 1.22
C SER A 416 8.35 14.79 1.23
N ARG A 417 8.02 15.57 2.26
CA ARG A 417 6.77 16.31 2.36
C ARG A 417 7.02 17.73 2.87
N GLY A 418 6.18 18.65 2.42
CA GLY A 418 6.24 20.05 2.79
C GLY A 418 5.09 20.83 2.19
N TYR A 419 5.13 22.15 2.33
CA TYR A 419 4.07 23.06 1.91
C TYR A 419 4.56 23.95 0.78
N ILE A 420 3.77 24.05 -0.29
CA ILE A 420 3.97 25.03 -1.38
C ILE A 420 2.74 25.93 -1.48
N ASN A 421 2.90 27.13 -2.01
CA ASN A 421 1.76 28.02 -2.25
C ASN A 421 0.81 27.38 -3.28
N SER A 422 -0.50 27.47 -3.08
CA SER A 422 -1.47 26.83 -3.99
C SER A 422 -1.46 27.39 -5.41
N ASN A 423 -0.95 28.61 -5.62
CA ASN A 423 -0.80 29.21 -6.95
C ASN A 423 0.14 28.43 -7.89
N TYR A 424 1.03 27.61 -7.35
CA TYR A 424 1.94 26.81 -8.16
C TYR A 424 1.27 25.59 -8.80
N VAL A 425 0.06 25.21 -8.37
CA VAL A 425 -0.65 24.07 -8.93
C VAL A 425 -2.06 24.51 -9.38
N PRO A 426 -2.42 24.37 -10.68
CA PRO A 426 -3.78 24.63 -11.12
C PRO A 426 -4.73 23.55 -10.59
N THR A 427 -5.70 23.92 -9.76
CA THR A 427 -6.57 22.98 -9.05
C THR A 427 -8.01 22.98 -9.58
N ASP A 428 -8.31 22.07 -10.51
CA ASP A 428 -9.67 21.85 -11.05
C ASP A 428 -10.48 20.79 -10.25
N SER A 429 -9.99 20.34 -9.10
CA SER A 429 -10.58 19.25 -8.31
C SER A 429 -10.77 19.62 -6.84
N LYS A 430 -11.74 18.96 -6.17
CA LYS A 430 -11.99 19.13 -4.73
C LYS A 430 -10.79 18.62 -3.91
N ILE A 431 -10.00 19.54 -3.35
CA ILE A 431 -8.93 19.23 -2.40
C ILE A 431 -9.50 19.25 -0.98
N THR A 432 -9.10 18.29 -0.17
CA THR A 432 -9.48 18.24 1.25
C THR A 432 -8.74 19.34 2.02
N THR A 433 -9.47 20.25 2.64
CA THR A 433 -8.89 21.26 3.53
C THR A 433 -8.53 20.63 4.87
N ALA A 434 -7.29 20.80 5.32
CA ALA A 434 -6.86 20.41 6.66
C ALA A 434 -7.27 21.45 7.70
N ASN A 435 -7.67 20.98 8.88
CA ASN A 435 -7.94 21.81 10.04
C ASN A 435 -7.22 21.22 11.25
N TYR A 436 -6.14 21.89 11.68
CA TYR A 436 -5.32 21.49 12.83
C TYR A 436 -5.57 22.35 14.08
N ASN A 437 -6.76 22.96 14.19
CA ASN A 437 -7.09 23.78 15.35
C ASN A 437 -7.21 22.97 16.65
N ASP A 438 -7.45 21.67 16.56
CA ASP A 438 -7.59 20.75 17.71
C ASP A 438 -6.25 20.07 18.10
N LYS A 439 -5.13 20.78 17.90
CA LYS A 439 -3.78 20.26 18.18
C LYS A 439 -3.57 19.92 19.67
N LYS A 440 -2.94 18.78 19.94
CA LYS A 440 -2.62 18.31 21.30
C LYS A 440 -1.23 18.76 21.73
N LEU A 441 -1.00 18.99 23.02
CA LEU A 441 0.35 19.23 23.52
C LEU A 441 1.07 17.90 23.75
N GLY A 442 2.29 17.77 23.25
CA GLY A 442 3.17 16.62 23.44
C GLY A 442 4.52 17.04 23.98
N LYS A 443 5.26 16.12 24.60
CA LYS A 443 6.62 16.35 25.09
C LYS A 443 7.54 15.25 24.59
N ALA A 444 8.64 15.64 23.95
CA ALA A 444 9.69 14.71 23.54
C ALA A 444 10.35 14.08 24.77
N THR A 445 10.46 12.75 24.80
CA THR A 445 11.04 12.01 25.93
C THR A 445 12.56 11.87 25.86
N LYS A 446 13.14 12.13 24.69
CA LYS A 446 14.57 12.05 24.39
C LYS A 446 14.88 12.91 23.15
N LEU A 447 16.13 12.87 22.68
CA LEU A 447 16.49 13.34 21.34
C LEU A 447 15.83 12.46 20.27
N ILE A 448 15.03 13.06 19.39
CA ILE A 448 14.24 12.38 18.36
C ILE A 448 14.50 13.05 17.00
N THR A 449 14.81 12.24 15.99
CA THR A 449 14.89 12.71 14.60
C THR A 449 13.51 13.05 14.07
N VAL A 450 13.36 14.21 13.47
CA VAL A 450 12.14 14.63 12.78
C VAL A 450 12.25 14.24 11.30
N TYR A 451 11.23 13.58 10.78
CA TYR A 451 11.13 13.15 9.39
C TYR A 451 10.14 14.01 8.62
N LYS A 452 10.30 14.09 7.31
CA LYS A 452 9.37 14.74 6.38
C LYS A 452 8.26 13.78 5.92
N GLY A 453 7.96 12.74 6.69
CA GLY A 453 6.84 11.82 6.43
C GLY A 453 6.72 10.76 7.52
N SER A 454 5.64 9.99 7.48
CA SER A 454 5.24 8.99 8.49
C SER A 454 6.02 7.67 8.41
N SER A 455 7.31 7.73 8.06
CA SER A 455 8.23 6.60 8.13
C SER A 455 9.69 7.07 8.06
N THR A 456 10.63 6.17 8.37
CA THR A 456 12.08 6.44 8.26
C THR A 456 12.59 6.47 6.82
N SER A 457 11.75 6.18 5.81
CA SER A 457 12.13 6.24 4.39
C SER A 457 12.00 7.65 3.79
N TYR A 458 11.52 8.62 4.58
CA TYR A 458 11.49 10.02 4.19
C TYR A 458 12.78 10.74 4.58
N THR A 459 13.06 11.85 3.91
CA THR A 459 14.09 12.81 4.33
C THR A 459 13.86 13.32 5.76
N THR A 460 14.90 13.82 6.41
CA THR A 460 14.84 14.34 7.80
C THR A 460 14.83 15.87 7.83
N ASP A 461 14.28 16.45 8.90
CA ASP A 461 14.22 17.91 9.15
C ASP A 461 14.74 18.24 10.55
N GLY A 462 15.92 17.70 10.85
CA GLY A 462 16.63 17.92 12.12
C GLY A 462 16.10 17.05 13.26
N PHE A 463 16.21 17.59 14.49
CA PHE A 463 15.94 16.85 15.73
C PHE A 463 15.19 17.73 16.72
N ILE A 464 14.49 17.08 17.65
CA ILE A 464 13.88 17.70 18.83
C ILE A 464 14.37 16.98 20.08
N GLU A 465 14.58 17.70 21.17
CA GLU A 465 15.01 17.11 22.44
C GLU A 465 14.36 17.83 23.61
N ASN A 466 13.73 17.06 24.52
CA ASN A 466 13.16 17.55 25.78
C ASN A 466 12.24 18.77 25.68
N GLN A 467 11.68 19.03 24.50
CA GLN A 467 10.82 20.18 24.22
C GLN A 467 9.34 19.78 24.11
N GLU A 468 8.47 20.76 24.36
CA GLU A 468 7.05 20.64 24.05
C GLU A 468 6.80 20.89 22.57
N VAL A 469 5.88 20.11 21.99
CA VAL A 469 5.49 20.16 20.59
C VAL A 469 3.97 20.12 20.49
N ALA A 470 3.40 20.74 19.46
CA ALA A 470 1.98 20.61 19.18
C ALA A 470 1.76 19.45 18.20
N ILE A 471 1.07 18.40 18.62
CA ILE A 471 0.67 17.27 17.78
C ILE A 471 -0.55 17.70 16.97
N LEU A 472 -0.36 17.82 15.66
CA LEU A 472 -1.37 18.27 14.70
C LEU A 472 -2.19 17.11 14.14
N ASN A 473 -1.55 15.95 13.91
CA ASN A 473 -2.20 14.76 13.38
C ASN A 473 -1.43 13.48 13.78
N LYS A 474 -2.04 12.31 13.57
CA LYS A 474 -1.42 11.00 13.73
C LYS A 474 -1.62 10.17 12.46
N GLU A 475 -0.53 9.63 11.93
CA GLU A 475 -0.52 8.66 10.83
C GLU A 475 0.18 7.40 11.34
N ASP A 476 -0.54 6.29 11.47
CA ASP A 476 -0.04 5.07 12.09
C ASP A 476 0.64 5.33 13.45
N ASN A 477 1.93 4.98 13.58
CA ASN A 477 2.71 5.24 14.79
C ASN A 477 3.53 6.55 14.73
N TRP A 478 3.13 7.51 13.89
CA TRP A 478 3.84 8.78 13.72
C TRP A 478 2.95 9.95 14.04
N TYR A 479 3.44 10.85 14.90
CA TYR A 479 2.81 12.14 15.13
C TYR A 479 3.33 13.16 14.13
N PHE A 480 2.42 13.80 13.40
CA PHE A 480 2.72 15.05 12.70
C PHE A 480 2.67 16.18 13.72
N ILE A 481 3.80 16.84 13.93
CA ILE A 481 4.01 17.82 14.98
C ILE A 481 4.41 19.19 14.42
N GLU A 482 4.06 20.23 15.15
CA GLU A 482 4.58 21.59 15.02
C GLU A 482 5.50 21.88 16.22
N TYR A 483 6.68 22.39 15.92
CA TYR A 483 7.69 22.69 16.92
C TYR A 483 8.47 23.94 16.54
N THR A 484 9.21 24.50 17.49
CA THR A 484 10.10 25.64 17.25
C THR A 484 11.53 25.17 17.41
N ASN A 485 12.38 25.50 16.44
CA ASN A 485 13.82 25.32 16.54
C ASN A 485 14.48 26.63 16.14
N GLU A 486 15.44 27.12 16.93
CA GLU A 486 16.13 28.41 16.71
C GLU A 486 15.17 29.59 16.44
N ASN A 487 14.05 29.66 17.18
CA ASN A 487 12.96 30.66 17.02
C ASN A 487 12.17 30.60 15.71
N ILE A 488 12.39 29.58 14.87
CA ILE A 488 11.64 29.37 13.62
C ILE A 488 10.68 28.18 13.81
N LYS A 489 9.44 28.35 13.35
CA LYS A 489 8.45 27.26 13.38
C LYS A 489 8.75 26.23 12.29
N LYS A 490 8.60 24.96 12.64
CA LYS A 490 8.73 23.83 11.74
C LYS A 490 7.60 22.84 11.96
N ARG A 491 7.27 22.05 10.95
CA ARG A 491 6.45 20.85 11.09
C ARG A 491 7.12 19.63 10.46
N GLY A 492 6.85 18.47 11.04
CA GLY A 492 7.40 17.19 10.60
C GLY A 492 6.85 16.04 11.42
N TYR A 493 7.39 14.85 11.21
CA TYR A 493 6.90 13.60 11.78
C TYR A 493 7.91 13.00 12.76
N VAL A 494 7.41 12.51 13.89
CA VAL A 494 8.20 11.80 14.90
C VAL A 494 7.48 10.53 15.32
N SER A 495 8.22 9.50 15.72
CA SER A 495 7.61 8.28 16.26
C SER A 495 6.81 8.61 17.51
N ALA A 496 5.56 8.14 17.56
CA ALA A 496 4.66 8.33 18.68
C ALA A 496 5.17 7.65 19.97
N ASP A 497 6.03 6.64 19.85
CA ASP A 497 6.67 5.97 20.99
C ASP A 497 7.53 6.92 21.83
N TYR A 498 7.95 8.05 21.25
CA TYR A 498 8.90 8.98 21.87
C TYR A 498 8.31 10.35 22.19
N VAL A 499 7.00 10.55 21.98
CA VAL A 499 6.30 11.77 22.38
C VAL A 499 5.17 11.40 23.34
N THR A 500 5.29 11.82 24.59
CA THR A 500 4.21 11.67 25.56
C THR A 500 3.21 12.80 25.34
N ILE A 501 1.92 12.46 25.23
CA ILE A 501 0.88 13.48 25.22
C ILE A 501 0.90 14.14 26.59
N VAL A 502 1.17 15.44 26.62
CA VAL A 502 1.02 16.25 27.82
C VAL A 502 -0.47 16.46 27.97
N VAL A 503 -1.08 15.61 28.80
CA VAL A 503 -2.42 15.89 29.30
C VAL A 503 -2.26 17.13 30.17
N PRO A 504 -2.81 18.29 29.78
CA PRO A 504 -2.82 19.44 30.68
C PRO A 504 -3.50 18.98 31.97
N PRO A 505 -3.06 19.40 33.18
CA PRO A 505 -3.96 19.34 34.32
C PRO A 505 -5.23 20.04 33.85
N SER A 506 -6.35 19.31 33.82
CA SER A 506 -7.58 19.67 33.11
C SER A 506 -7.90 21.15 33.29
N LYS A 507 -7.44 21.98 32.36
CA LYS A 507 -7.91 23.35 32.23
C LYS A 507 -9.22 23.24 31.46
N ASN A 508 -10.24 22.93 32.24
CA ASN A 508 -11.64 23.24 31.98
C ASN A 508 -11.74 24.69 31.51
N THR A 509 -11.55 24.91 30.21
CA THR A 509 -11.91 26.16 29.56
C THR A 509 -13.22 25.91 28.85
N ILE A 510 -14.25 25.78 29.68
CA ILE A 510 -15.64 25.99 29.29
C ILE A 510 -15.71 27.43 28.78
N LYS A 511 -16.19 27.64 27.55
CA LYS A 511 -16.89 28.89 27.26
C LYS A 511 -18.11 28.89 28.15
N GLU A 512 -18.15 29.81 29.12
CA GLU A 512 -19.14 29.93 30.18
C GLU A 512 -20.52 29.41 29.79
N GLY A 513 -20.78 28.19 30.25
CA GLY A 513 -22.07 27.52 30.26
C GLY A 513 -22.06 26.58 31.47
N ASN A 514 -22.06 27.19 32.66
CA ASN A 514 -22.16 26.56 33.99
C ASN A 514 -21.21 25.37 34.27
N ASN A 515 -19.97 25.73 34.65
CA ASN A 515 -19.05 24.89 35.42
C ASN A 515 -19.51 24.70 36.88
N ASN A 516 -20.68 24.10 37.09
CA ASN A 516 -20.94 23.47 38.38
C ASN A 516 -20.53 22.01 38.25
N CYS A 517 -19.44 21.62 38.90
CA CYS A 517 -19.18 20.22 39.23
C CYS A 517 -20.27 19.77 40.21
N GLU A 518 -21.44 19.46 39.69
CA GLU A 518 -22.58 19.05 40.48
C GLU A 518 -22.42 17.57 40.86
N THR A 519 -22.93 17.24 42.03
CA THR A 519 -22.99 15.87 42.50
C THR A 519 -24.42 15.38 42.48
N ILE A 520 -24.65 14.19 41.95
CA ILE A 520 -25.94 13.49 42.06
C ILE A 520 -25.71 12.18 42.81
N ASP A 521 -26.44 11.97 43.90
CA ASP A 521 -26.26 10.81 44.78
C ASP A 521 -24.79 10.55 45.18
N GLY A 522 -24.07 11.62 45.52
CA GLY A 522 -22.66 11.58 45.91
C GLY A 522 -21.67 11.32 44.78
N ARG A 523 -22.13 11.20 43.53
CA ARG A 523 -21.30 10.97 42.34
C ARG A 523 -21.07 12.29 41.61
N LYS A 524 -19.81 12.55 41.23
CA LYS A 524 -19.49 13.63 40.31
C LYS A 524 -19.85 13.20 38.91
N TYR A 525 -20.52 14.08 38.18
CA TYR A 525 -20.79 13.88 36.75
C TYR A 525 -20.14 15.00 35.96
N ILE A 526 -19.76 14.71 34.72
CA ILE A 526 -19.07 15.63 33.81
C ILE A 526 -20.00 16.20 32.74
N TYR A 527 -21.16 15.59 32.54
CA TYR A 527 -22.21 16.09 31.65
C TYR A 527 -23.58 15.55 32.06
N LYS A 528 -24.65 16.33 31.81
CA LYS A 528 -26.04 15.92 32.03
C LYS A 528 -26.83 16.05 30.74
N PHE A 529 -27.36 14.94 30.25
CA PHE A 529 -28.45 14.95 29.28
C PHE A 529 -29.77 15.08 30.03
N THR A 530 -30.60 16.04 29.60
CA THR A 530 -31.93 16.24 30.18
C THR A 530 -32.98 15.64 29.26
N ASN A 531 -33.95 14.94 29.86
CA ASN A 531 -35.08 14.34 29.14
C ASN A 531 -34.67 13.36 28.01
N SER A 532 -33.59 12.60 28.21
CA SER A 532 -33.16 11.54 27.30
C SER A 532 -34.23 10.46 27.19
N ILE A 533 -34.34 9.84 26.02
CA ILE A 533 -35.32 8.78 25.79
C ILE A 533 -34.67 7.46 26.15
N ILE A 534 -35.33 6.71 27.02
CA ILE A 534 -34.83 5.41 27.47
C ILE A 534 -35.82 4.32 27.12
N THR A 535 -35.30 3.21 26.60
CA THR A 535 -36.07 1.97 26.42
C THR A 535 -35.27 0.74 26.90
N SER A 536 -35.82 -0.45 26.74
CA SER A 536 -35.15 -1.72 27.05
C SER A 536 -35.11 -2.63 25.83
N TYR A 537 -34.03 -3.41 25.72
CA TYR A 537 -33.91 -4.47 24.72
C TYR A 537 -33.36 -5.76 25.35
N ASP A 538 -33.87 -6.91 24.90
CA ASP A 538 -33.53 -8.23 25.43
C ASP A 538 -32.69 -9.04 24.42
N HIS A 539 -31.51 -8.51 24.09
CA HIS A 539 -30.54 -9.21 23.25
C HIS A 539 -29.51 -9.94 24.13
N GLN A 540 -29.21 -11.20 23.81
CA GLN A 540 -28.17 -12.02 24.44
C GLN A 540 -27.01 -12.21 23.44
N GLY A 541 -25.79 -11.80 23.81
CA GLY A 541 -24.60 -11.93 22.97
C GLY A 541 -23.64 -10.74 23.07
N TYR A 542 -22.57 -10.73 22.27
CA TYR A 542 -21.64 -9.59 22.26
C TYR A 542 -22.27 -8.35 21.63
N ALA A 543 -22.08 -7.20 22.28
CA ALA A 543 -22.50 -5.91 21.78
C ALA A 543 -21.62 -5.46 20.60
N ALA A 544 -22.12 -4.48 19.84
CA ALA A 544 -21.47 -4.03 18.61
C ALA A 544 -20.03 -3.50 18.80
N ALA A 545 -19.67 -3.04 20.02
CA ALA A 545 -18.33 -2.56 20.31
C ALA A 545 -17.27 -3.66 20.55
N GLY A 546 -17.65 -4.95 20.48
CA GLY A 546 -16.73 -6.09 20.52
C GLY A 546 -16.86 -7.00 21.73
N GLU A 547 -15.97 -7.99 21.82
CA GLU A 547 -16.06 -9.13 22.75
C GLU A 547 -16.03 -8.75 24.25
N ASN A 548 -15.55 -7.55 24.58
CA ASN A 548 -15.48 -7.07 25.97
C ASN A 548 -16.84 -6.58 26.53
N TYR A 549 -17.86 -6.46 25.69
CA TYR A 549 -19.16 -5.91 26.06
C TYR A 549 -20.24 -6.96 25.82
N TYR A 550 -20.38 -7.91 26.75
CA TYR A 550 -21.36 -8.99 26.63
C TYR A 550 -22.73 -8.55 27.19
N CYS A 551 -23.76 -8.61 26.35
CA CYS A 551 -25.15 -8.43 26.70
C CYS A 551 -25.71 -9.75 27.24
N ASP A 552 -25.99 -9.80 28.53
CA ASP A 552 -26.57 -10.95 29.24
C ASP A 552 -27.96 -10.63 29.83
N GLY A 553 -28.50 -9.45 29.56
CA GLY A 553 -29.77 -8.98 30.13
C GLY A 553 -29.67 -8.54 31.60
N SER A 554 -28.47 -8.42 32.16
CA SER A 554 -28.24 -8.00 33.56
C SER A 554 -28.52 -6.52 33.83
N GLY A 555 -28.75 -5.72 32.79
CA GLY A 555 -28.93 -4.28 32.93
C GLY A 555 -27.63 -3.53 33.20
N ASN A 556 -26.47 -4.06 32.82
CA ASN A 556 -25.18 -3.37 32.97
C ASN A 556 -24.71 -2.69 31.68
N ILE A 557 -25.18 -3.16 30.53
CA ILE A 557 -24.85 -2.62 29.21
C ILE A 557 -25.98 -1.73 28.73
N VAL A 558 -25.61 -0.60 28.12
CA VAL A 558 -26.53 0.31 27.44
C VAL A 558 -26.08 0.45 25.98
N ALA A 559 -27.07 0.47 25.09
CA ALA A 559 -26.89 0.95 23.74
C ALA A 559 -27.07 2.47 23.76
N ALA A 560 -26.01 3.18 23.38
CA ALA A 560 -26.03 4.63 23.24
C ALA A 560 -25.33 4.95 21.92
N HIS A 561 -26.13 5.16 20.88
CA HIS A 561 -25.66 5.13 19.49
C HIS A 561 -24.83 6.33 19.04
N ASN A 562 -24.42 7.17 19.98
CA ASN A 562 -23.58 8.35 19.76
C ASN A 562 -22.62 8.62 20.92
N MET A 563 -22.31 7.59 21.71
CA MET A 563 -21.28 7.66 22.74
C MET A 563 -20.22 6.62 22.43
N ARG A 564 -18.97 6.93 22.80
CA ARG A 564 -17.88 5.94 22.71
C ARG A 564 -18.17 4.76 23.61
N ALA A 565 -17.85 3.56 23.12
CA ALA A 565 -17.86 2.37 23.95
C ALA A 565 -16.96 2.57 25.19
N GLY A 566 -17.42 2.06 26.33
CA GLY A 566 -16.78 2.29 27.63
C GLY A 566 -17.20 3.58 28.34
N THR A 567 -18.06 4.42 27.73
CA THR A 567 -18.64 5.57 28.45
C THR A 567 -19.49 5.06 29.61
N VAL A 568 -19.27 5.63 30.80
CA VAL A 568 -19.99 5.28 32.01
C VAL A 568 -21.04 6.33 32.29
N ILE A 569 -22.29 5.91 32.32
CA ILE A 569 -23.44 6.77 32.60
C ILE A 569 -24.13 6.35 33.89
N TYR A 570 -24.88 7.29 34.45
CA TYR A 570 -25.66 7.10 35.66
C TYR A 570 -27.09 7.61 35.44
N ILE A 571 -28.06 6.76 35.75
CA ILE A 571 -29.49 7.02 35.62
C ILE A 571 -30.14 6.67 36.96
N PRO A 572 -30.34 7.66 37.86
CA PRO A 572 -30.84 7.42 39.22
C PRO A 572 -32.16 6.65 39.25
N ASP A 573 -33.05 6.95 38.30
CA ASP A 573 -34.37 6.36 38.21
C ASP A 573 -34.32 4.85 37.94
N LEU A 574 -33.23 4.34 37.35
CA LEU A 574 -33.08 2.93 36.97
C LEU A 574 -32.24 2.11 37.95
N LYS A 575 -32.04 2.58 39.19
CA LYS A 575 -31.39 1.76 40.23
C LYS A 575 -32.08 0.43 40.48
N TYR A 576 -33.38 0.32 40.21
CA TYR A 576 -34.11 -0.94 40.37
C TYR A 576 -33.68 -2.01 39.34
N ILE A 577 -33.03 -1.62 38.24
CA ILE A 577 -32.56 -2.55 37.21
C ILE A 577 -31.31 -3.32 37.68
N ASN A 578 -30.28 -2.62 38.17
CA ASN A 578 -28.98 -3.23 38.51
C ASN A 578 -28.42 -2.83 39.89
N SER A 579 -29.27 -2.30 40.77
CA SER A 579 -28.95 -1.74 42.11
C SER A 579 -28.09 -0.47 42.13
N THR A 580 -27.25 -0.25 41.12
CA THR A 580 -26.30 0.88 41.08
C THR A 580 -26.82 2.06 40.29
N GLY A 581 -27.69 1.83 39.30
CA GLY A 581 -28.12 2.81 38.30
C GLY A 581 -26.99 3.21 37.35
N ILE A 582 -25.86 2.50 37.34
CA ILE A 582 -24.69 2.76 36.51
C ILE A 582 -24.69 1.81 35.32
N PHE A 583 -24.46 2.33 34.13
CA PHE A 583 -24.45 1.56 32.90
C PHE A 583 -23.21 1.89 32.08
N THR A 584 -22.71 0.91 31.34
CA THR A 584 -21.57 1.10 30.43
C THR A 584 -22.04 0.99 28.99
N VAL A 585 -21.68 1.97 28.18
CA VAL A 585 -21.97 1.96 26.74
C VAL A 585 -21.20 0.82 26.09
N GLY A 586 -21.92 -0.18 25.59
CA GLY A 586 -21.36 -1.35 24.90
C GLY A 586 -21.85 -1.49 23.46
N ASP A 587 -22.99 -0.89 23.13
CA ASP A 587 -23.52 -0.83 21.77
C ASP A 587 -23.59 0.62 21.29
N THR A 588 -22.99 0.89 20.12
CA THR A 588 -22.75 2.23 19.59
C THR A 588 -23.34 2.43 18.19
N GLY A 589 -24.21 1.53 17.70
CA GLY A 589 -24.72 1.58 16.32
C GLY A 589 -26.21 1.91 16.19
N GLY A 590 -26.58 3.03 15.55
CA GLY A 590 -28.00 3.39 15.34
C GLY A 590 -28.26 4.90 15.48
N PRO A 591 -29.51 5.36 15.34
CA PRO A 591 -29.72 6.78 15.08
C PRO A 591 -30.19 7.54 16.35
N PHE A 592 -29.24 8.17 17.05
CA PHE A 592 -29.35 9.38 17.92
C PHE A 592 -29.98 9.30 19.35
N PHE A 593 -29.26 9.79 20.39
CA PHE A 593 -29.65 10.10 21.80
C PHE A 593 -30.73 9.25 22.50
N ASP A 594 -30.96 8.02 22.07
CA ASP A 594 -31.64 6.98 22.82
C ASP A 594 -30.65 6.18 23.65
N PHE A 595 -31.12 5.76 24.83
CA PHE A 595 -30.39 4.90 25.74
C PHE A 595 -31.21 3.65 25.92
N ASP A 596 -30.85 2.59 25.22
CA ASP A 596 -31.56 1.32 25.34
C ASP A 596 -30.81 0.45 26.34
N ILE A 597 -31.46 0.08 27.42
CA ILE A 597 -30.83 -0.72 28.48
C ILE A 597 -30.96 -2.19 28.12
N ASN A 598 -29.83 -2.91 28.13
CA ASN A 598 -29.84 -4.35 27.92
C ASN A 598 -30.37 -5.05 29.17
N THR A 599 -31.66 -5.33 29.23
CA THR A 599 -32.28 -5.97 30.39
C THR A 599 -33.48 -6.84 30.00
N THR A 600 -33.68 -7.91 30.76
CA THR A 600 -34.89 -8.74 30.71
C THR A 600 -36.09 -8.11 31.43
N GLN A 601 -35.87 -7.01 32.16
CA GLN A 601 -36.92 -6.26 32.84
C GLN A 601 -37.54 -5.25 31.86
N ASN A 602 -38.86 -5.14 31.84
CA ASN A 602 -39.52 -4.14 30.98
C ASN A 602 -39.29 -2.73 31.52
N ILE A 603 -38.66 -1.87 30.72
CA ILE A 603 -38.58 -0.43 30.97
C ILE A 603 -39.59 0.25 30.05
N ASP A 604 -40.69 0.74 30.63
CA ASP A 604 -41.64 1.55 29.87
C ASP A 604 -40.92 2.75 29.26
N LYS A 605 -41.13 2.97 27.96
CA LYS A 605 -40.47 4.06 27.22
C LYS A 605 -40.72 5.40 27.93
N GLY A 606 -39.65 5.98 28.45
CA GLY A 606 -39.72 7.13 29.35
C GLY A 606 -38.69 8.20 29.00
N SER A 607 -38.87 9.38 29.60
CA SER A 607 -37.92 10.48 29.52
C SER A 607 -37.21 10.60 30.86
N HIS A 608 -35.88 10.52 30.86
CA HIS A 608 -35.06 10.50 32.07
C HIS A 608 -33.82 11.39 31.92
N ASP A 609 -33.31 11.86 33.04
CA ASP A 609 -32.01 12.55 33.09
C ASP A 609 -30.88 11.51 33.09
N VAL A 610 -29.88 11.71 32.24
CA VAL A 610 -28.70 10.83 32.13
C VAL A 610 -27.45 11.63 32.49
N TYR A 611 -26.71 11.12 33.47
CA TYR A 611 -25.50 11.77 33.98
C TYR A 611 -24.28 11.00 33.49
N VAL A 612 -23.41 11.65 32.72
CA VAL A 612 -22.15 11.06 32.26
C VAL A 612 -21.14 11.15 33.41
N LEU A 613 -20.65 10.01 33.89
CA LEU A 613 -19.64 9.95 34.94
C LEU A 613 -18.23 10.03 34.33
N SER A 614 -18.00 9.34 33.22
CA SER A 614 -16.74 9.37 32.46
C SER A 614 -16.97 8.99 31.00
N TRP A 615 -16.31 9.67 30.07
CA TRP A 615 -16.29 9.30 28.65
C TRP A 615 -15.42 8.06 28.43
N GLY A 616 -15.88 7.16 27.57
CA GLY A 616 -15.12 5.99 27.12
C GLY A 616 -14.11 6.35 26.03
N ASP A 617 -13.15 5.46 25.80
CA ASP A 617 -12.13 5.58 24.76
C ASP A 617 -12.31 4.56 23.62
N GLY A 618 -13.32 3.69 23.70
CA GLY A 618 -13.62 2.64 22.74
C GLY A 618 -14.21 3.14 21.41
N PRO A 619 -14.46 2.21 20.45
CA PRO A 619 -14.97 2.53 19.13
C PRO A 619 -16.40 3.10 19.17
N MET A 620 -16.78 3.83 18.10
CA MET A 620 -18.12 4.34 17.85
C MET A 620 -18.45 4.12 16.37
N MET A 621 -19.67 3.64 16.05
CA MET A 621 -19.99 3.12 14.71
C MET A 621 -20.29 4.21 13.66
N GLN A 622 -20.77 5.39 14.06
CA GLN A 622 -21.16 6.47 13.13
C GLN A 622 -20.80 7.84 13.72
N SER A 623 -20.43 8.82 12.89
CA SER A 623 -20.22 10.20 13.36
C SER A 623 -21.54 10.92 13.64
N PHE A 624 -21.51 11.96 14.48
CA PHE A 624 -22.69 12.78 14.80
C PHE A 624 -23.30 13.45 13.56
N GLU A 625 -22.47 13.86 12.59
CA GLU A 625 -22.89 14.46 11.33
C GLU A 625 -23.66 13.47 10.46
N ALA A 626 -23.14 12.24 10.32
CA ALA A 626 -23.80 11.19 9.56
C ALA A 626 -25.14 10.78 10.21
N ALA A 627 -25.17 10.68 11.54
CA ALA A 627 -26.40 10.38 12.28
C ALA A 627 -27.44 11.51 12.16
N LYS A 628 -27.00 12.78 12.14
CA LYS A 628 -27.87 13.93 11.87
C LYS A 628 -28.45 13.92 10.46
N GLU A 629 -27.62 13.69 9.44
CA GLU A 629 -28.07 13.59 8.05
C GLU A 629 -29.07 12.46 7.85
N GLU A 630 -28.85 11.33 8.51
CA GLU A 630 -29.78 10.21 8.54
C GLU A 630 -31.13 10.56 9.19
N GLN A 631 -31.12 11.23 10.35
CA GLN A 631 -32.35 11.65 11.01
C GLN A 631 -33.10 12.76 10.26
N ILE A 632 -32.39 13.61 9.51
CA ILE A 632 -32.99 14.55 8.56
C ILE A 632 -33.68 13.78 7.43
N ARG A 633 -33.02 12.76 6.85
CA ARG A 633 -33.61 11.89 5.81
C ARG A 633 -34.85 11.14 6.29
N TYR A 634 -34.87 10.68 7.54
CA TYR A 634 -36.03 10.00 8.12
C TYR A 634 -37.14 10.96 8.61
N GLY A 635 -36.98 12.28 8.48
CA GLY A 635 -37.97 13.26 8.92
C GLY A 635 -38.15 13.36 10.45
N GLN A 636 -37.23 12.77 11.21
CA GLN A 636 -37.31 12.68 12.68
C GLN A 636 -36.43 13.75 13.38
N TRP A 637 -35.66 14.54 12.62
CA TRP A 637 -34.72 15.52 13.16
C TRP A 637 -35.31 16.47 14.21
N ASN A 638 -36.55 16.92 14.03
CA ASN A 638 -37.21 17.85 14.97
C ASN A 638 -37.33 17.28 16.39
N ARG A 639 -37.38 15.95 16.56
CA ARG A 639 -37.39 15.27 17.87
C ARG A 639 -36.07 15.44 18.62
N PHE A 640 -34.95 15.50 17.89
CA PHE A 640 -33.59 15.44 18.44
C PHE A 640 -32.87 16.78 18.42
N LYS A 641 -33.36 17.74 17.63
CA LYS A 641 -32.77 19.06 17.42
C LYS A 641 -32.46 19.81 18.73
N LYS A 642 -33.38 19.79 19.70
CA LYS A 642 -33.19 20.48 20.99
C LYS A 642 -32.10 19.85 21.86
N MET A 643 -32.01 18.51 21.89
CA MET A 643 -30.92 17.81 22.59
C MET A 643 -29.57 18.05 21.91
N TYR A 644 -29.55 18.05 20.58
CA TYR A 644 -28.37 18.38 19.78
C TYR A 644 -27.87 19.81 20.02
N GLU A 645 -28.76 20.81 20.02
CA GLU A 645 -28.41 22.22 20.22
C GLU A 645 -27.87 22.49 21.64
N ASN A 646 -28.33 21.72 22.64
CA ASN A 646 -27.84 21.81 24.01
C ASN A 646 -26.51 21.06 24.22
N TYR A 647 -26.13 20.17 23.30
CA TYR A 647 -24.88 19.40 23.37
C TYR A 647 -23.75 20.17 22.69
N THR A 648 -22.88 20.80 23.48
CA THR A 648 -21.65 21.42 22.97
C THR A 648 -20.70 20.34 22.46
N PHE A 649 -20.56 20.25 21.13
CA PHE A 649 -19.62 19.36 20.46
C PHE A 649 -18.20 19.51 21.03
N GLN A 650 -17.65 18.43 21.57
CA GLN A 650 -16.23 18.16 21.37
C GLN A 650 -16.14 17.56 19.97
N THR A 651 -15.51 18.28 19.05
CA THR A 651 -15.29 17.88 17.65
C THR A 651 -14.34 16.69 17.58
N GLU A 652 -14.78 15.53 18.05
CA GLU A 652 -14.04 14.29 17.89
C GLU A 652 -14.33 13.68 16.52
N ASN A 653 -13.63 14.20 15.52
CA ASN A 653 -13.49 13.54 14.21
C ASN A 653 -12.67 12.26 14.37
N PHE A 654 -13.32 11.15 14.71
CA PHE A 654 -12.76 9.82 14.50
C PHE A 654 -13.61 9.08 13.47
N ARG A 655 -13.27 9.29 12.20
CA ARG A 655 -13.40 8.22 11.21
C ARG A 655 -12.44 7.11 11.67
N GLN A 656 -12.93 5.89 11.88
CA GLN A 656 -12.05 4.75 11.62
C GLN A 656 -11.79 4.67 10.10
N PRO A 657 -10.63 4.15 9.67
CA PRO A 657 -10.42 3.75 8.28
C PRO A 657 -11.47 2.73 7.80
#